data_AF-A0A0Q8C7X6-F1
#
_entry.id   AF-A0A0Q8C7X6-F1
#
_cell.length_a   1.000
_cell.length_b   1.000
_cell.length_c   1.000
_cell.angle_alpha   90.00
_cell.angle_beta   90.00
_cell.angle_gamma   90.00
#
_symmetry.space_group_name_H-M   'P 1'
#
loop_
_entity.id
_entity.type
_entity.pdbx_description
1 polymer ?
#
loop_
_entity_poly.entity_id
_entity_poly.type
_entity_poly.pdbx_seq_one_letter_code
_entity_poly.pdbx_strand_id
1 'polypeptide(L)'
;MTSNPTPAFSTHAGFIRAQLPAWLTLAPEEIRKALRESLLKSNQARHDFKEYLRSLKSPEAYARPMLRQALQRKFPGQRINESALLVRKWKHHHVLGLVKTAAGTTEQSLLEVALQNFEADEAEGKGIEAGSGIYTQAGGDRKLSSVTPQQLAKLCRDLDIGRYYQYHVEQVLGPTHTLTMTSYVRRLFVEKERHSLAVSLHVARLNNVLTQERYEQLLALVRDGSHPQVRCSHLTLNAVVLPNVLVFEWGSENPQQLLYVPEDPAAPLRLHTDAEDLNQQLADRLSNTPAYLAFFKHLVPLRHRETLLEVRPAWRDWFSVGATGRLIPASLAKPMTYSAIRGHVFLAITRHRIEQIKQDARALVVPTADADLASRQKRLQSYLELGKSVLFFAASFVPIVGEVLLAVSAAQLLGTVYNGFAAWSRGDSDEALEDLMDVVDAATTAVITAGAVKAVGFSAGLVKVRLRGGRERLWNPDLAPYRHLESTLPGGLPADAEGVYNHAGQAYVKLDDRLHAVKRDPGSQQWQLQHPSDPDAYTPPLHGNGTGGWRHAHETPRAWDDLKLIKRLGPDAANITQAQVEPLLLVGGPTAAPCAGRTRNRCAHHRSCAKHSSSSTWKRRSTVSTPIAPKVRRLRPAHLISSSMRSAHSPNGPADGW
;
A
#
# COMPACT_ATOMS: atom_id res chain seq x y z
N MET A 1 -17.67 42.55 -28.24
CA MET A 1 -17.65 41.67 -27.05
C MET A 1 -17.10 40.33 -27.48
N THR A 2 -15.89 39.97 -27.06
CA THR A 2 -15.35 38.62 -27.25
C THR A 2 -16.00 37.70 -26.23
N SER A 3 -16.85 36.78 -26.69
CA SER A 3 -17.38 35.72 -25.83
C SER A 3 -16.22 34.84 -25.37
N ASN A 4 -15.92 34.83 -24.07
CA ASN A 4 -15.05 33.81 -23.50
C ASN A 4 -15.62 32.43 -23.86
N PRO A 5 -14.81 31.47 -24.34
CA PRO A 5 -15.31 30.13 -24.64
C PRO A 5 -15.85 29.51 -23.35
N THR A 6 -17.08 28.98 -23.40
CA THR A 6 -17.67 28.24 -22.29
C THR A 6 -16.75 27.09 -21.89
N PRO A 7 -16.34 26.96 -20.62
CA PRO A 7 -15.47 25.85 -20.20
C PRO A 7 -16.13 24.52 -20.51
N ALA A 8 -15.37 23.58 -21.06
CA ALA A 8 -15.84 22.24 -21.39
C ALA A 8 -15.73 21.35 -20.15
N PHE A 9 -16.87 20.88 -19.65
CA PHE A 9 -16.95 20.04 -18.45
C PHE A 9 -16.69 18.57 -18.78
N SER A 10 -16.23 17.79 -17.79
CA SER A 10 -16.12 16.33 -17.89
C SER A 10 -17.41 15.68 -18.44
N THR A 11 -17.26 14.61 -19.23
CA THR A 11 -18.36 13.71 -19.63
C THR A 11 -19.22 13.23 -18.45
N HIS A 12 -18.65 13.23 -17.25
CA HIS A 12 -19.32 12.80 -16.03
C HIS A 12 -19.88 13.94 -15.15
N ALA A 13 -19.85 15.19 -15.61
CA ALA A 13 -20.24 16.36 -14.80
C ALA A 13 -21.61 16.24 -14.09
N GLY A 14 -22.62 15.68 -14.77
CA GLY A 14 -23.93 15.42 -14.16
C GLY A 14 -23.90 14.37 -13.04
N PHE A 15 -23.06 13.36 -13.15
CA PHE A 15 -22.84 12.37 -12.08
C PHE A 15 -22.04 12.98 -10.92
N ILE A 16 -20.96 13.73 -11.23
CA ILE A 16 -20.14 14.41 -10.22
C ILE A 16 -21.03 15.34 -9.39
N ARG A 17 -21.83 16.21 -10.03
CA ARG A 17 -22.76 17.14 -9.35
C ARG A 17 -23.71 16.44 -8.39
N ALA A 18 -24.21 15.25 -8.75
CA ALA A 18 -25.11 14.46 -7.91
C ALA A 18 -24.44 13.81 -6.68
N GLN A 19 -23.11 13.72 -6.64
CA GLN A 19 -22.32 13.19 -5.52
C GLN A 19 -21.64 14.29 -4.68
N LEU A 20 -21.73 15.56 -5.07
CA LEU A 20 -21.12 16.68 -4.34
C LEU A 20 -21.88 16.97 -3.04
N PRO A 21 -21.18 17.19 -1.91
CA PRO A 21 -21.83 17.52 -0.64
C PRO A 21 -22.34 18.96 -0.62
N ALA A 22 -23.49 19.19 0.03
CA ALA A 22 -24.12 20.50 0.11
C ALA A 22 -23.24 21.58 0.77
N TRP A 23 -22.40 21.23 1.75
CA TRP A 23 -21.46 22.18 2.37
C TRP A 23 -20.44 22.75 1.39
N LEU A 24 -20.15 22.07 0.28
CA LEU A 24 -19.20 22.51 -0.74
C LEU A 24 -19.88 23.32 -1.85
N THR A 25 -21.08 22.91 -2.28
CA THR A 25 -21.82 23.63 -3.33
C THR A 25 -22.48 24.92 -2.83
N LEU A 26 -22.75 25.03 -1.53
CA LEU A 26 -23.28 26.25 -0.88
C LEU A 26 -22.17 27.13 -0.26
N ALA A 27 -20.91 26.72 -0.36
CA ALA A 27 -19.77 27.47 0.18
C ALA A 27 -19.55 28.81 -0.55
N PRO A 28 -19.12 29.89 0.14
CA PRO A 28 -18.69 31.13 -0.51
C PRO A 28 -17.53 30.91 -1.50
N GLU A 29 -17.49 31.69 -2.58
CA GLU A 29 -16.53 31.51 -3.67
C GLU A 29 -15.07 31.57 -3.22
N GLU A 30 -14.73 32.48 -2.30
CA GLU A 30 -13.36 32.66 -1.78
C GLU A 30 -12.82 31.39 -1.13
N ILE A 31 -13.60 30.75 -0.26
CA ILE A 31 -13.18 29.51 0.42
C ILE A 31 -13.23 28.30 -0.51
N ARG A 32 -14.09 28.28 -1.55
CA ARG A 32 -14.03 27.24 -2.60
C ARG A 32 -12.73 27.34 -3.40
N LYS A 33 -12.31 28.56 -3.80
CA LYS A 33 -11.03 28.79 -4.49
C LYS A 33 -9.84 28.41 -3.62
N ALA A 34 -9.82 28.82 -2.36
CA ALA A 34 -8.76 28.45 -1.42
C ALA A 34 -8.69 26.92 -1.21
N LEU A 35 -9.84 26.25 -1.08
CA LEU A 35 -9.91 24.79 -1.01
C LEU A 35 -9.42 24.12 -2.30
N ARG A 36 -9.80 24.61 -3.49
CA ARG A 36 -9.33 24.13 -4.81
C ARG A 36 -7.80 24.15 -4.89
N GLU A 37 -7.20 25.28 -4.57
CA GLU A 37 -5.75 25.47 -4.56
C GLU A 37 -5.05 24.55 -3.55
N SER A 38 -5.57 24.47 -2.32
CA SER A 38 -5.02 23.59 -1.28
C SER A 38 -5.16 22.10 -1.60
N LEU A 39 -6.26 21.68 -2.25
CA LEU A 39 -6.45 20.28 -2.69
C LEU A 39 -5.44 19.91 -3.78
N LEU A 40 -5.26 20.76 -4.80
CA LEU A 40 -4.30 20.52 -5.88
C LEU A 40 -2.87 20.45 -5.35
N LYS A 41 -2.46 21.44 -4.54
CA LYS A 41 -1.14 21.45 -3.90
C LYS A 41 -0.94 20.27 -2.94
N SER A 42 -1.98 19.83 -2.22
CA SER A 42 -1.91 18.63 -1.38
C SER A 42 -1.70 17.36 -2.20
N ASN A 43 -2.40 17.19 -3.32
CA ASN A 43 -2.20 16.03 -4.20
C ASN A 43 -0.80 16.05 -4.85
N GLN A 44 -0.34 17.20 -5.34
CA GLN A 44 1.01 17.36 -5.90
C GLN A 44 2.09 17.05 -4.87
N ALA A 45 2.01 17.64 -3.67
CA ALA A 45 2.96 17.39 -2.59
C ALA A 45 2.99 15.91 -2.16
N ARG A 46 1.83 15.21 -2.12
CA ARG A 46 1.80 13.76 -1.85
C ARG A 46 2.53 12.97 -2.94
N HIS A 47 2.43 13.37 -4.21
CA HIS A 47 3.08 12.68 -5.33
C HIS A 47 4.59 12.94 -5.33
N ASP A 48 5.04 14.17 -5.09
CA ASP A 48 6.46 14.49 -4.92
C ASP A 48 7.07 13.72 -3.74
N PHE A 49 6.38 13.71 -2.61
CA PHE A 49 6.80 12.99 -1.41
C PHE A 49 6.83 11.46 -1.63
N LYS A 50 5.83 10.89 -2.31
CA LYS A 50 5.78 9.48 -2.72
C LYS A 50 6.91 9.11 -3.66
N GLU A 51 7.17 9.95 -4.66
CA GLU A 51 8.21 9.75 -5.64
C GLU A 51 9.59 9.78 -4.99
N TYR A 52 9.83 10.71 -4.06
CA TYR A 52 11.06 10.77 -3.28
C TYR A 52 11.23 9.56 -2.36
N LEU A 53 10.22 9.21 -1.55
CA LEU A 53 10.33 8.11 -0.59
C LEU A 53 10.48 6.73 -1.24
N ARG A 54 10.18 6.55 -2.54
CA ARG A 54 10.54 5.31 -3.28
C ARG A 54 12.05 5.03 -3.28
N SER A 55 12.89 6.04 -3.11
CA SER A 55 14.35 5.85 -2.94
C SER A 55 14.69 5.12 -1.62
N LEU A 56 13.84 5.25 -0.60
CA LEU A 56 14.01 4.60 0.70
C LEU A 56 13.49 3.15 0.65
N LYS A 57 14.36 2.26 0.16
CA LYS A 57 14.14 0.80 0.17
C LYS A 57 13.74 0.28 1.57
N SER A 58 12.78 -0.66 1.60
CA SER A 58 12.43 -1.39 2.82
C SER A 58 13.60 -2.24 3.33
N PRO A 59 13.59 -2.67 4.61
CA PRO A 59 14.69 -3.43 5.20
C PRO A 59 14.91 -4.74 4.48
N GLU A 60 13.82 -5.43 4.14
CA GLU A 60 13.83 -6.66 3.37
C GLU A 60 14.38 -6.45 1.95
N ALA A 61 13.86 -5.47 1.21
CA ALA A 61 14.28 -5.22 -0.18
C ALA A 61 15.77 -4.83 -0.29
N TYR A 62 16.32 -4.22 0.77
CA TYR A 62 17.75 -3.90 0.86
C TYR A 62 18.59 -5.12 1.29
N ALA A 63 18.21 -5.79 2.39
CA ALA A 63 19.01 -6.84 3.02
C ALA A 63 18.99 -8.19 2.28
N ARG A 64 17.82 -8.59 1.74
CA ARG A 64 17.61 -9.88 1.07
C ARG A 64 18.66 -10.19 -0.01
N PRO A 65 18.94 -9.31 -1.00
CA PRO A 65 19.97 -9.58 -2.01
C PRO A 65 21.39 -9.63 -1.43
N MET A 66 21.72 -8.78 -0.45
CA MET A 66 23.04 -8.76 0.19
C MET A 66 23.31 -10.08 0.94
N LEU A 67 22.36 -10.51 1.77
CA LEU A 67 22.46 -11.76 2.52
C LEU A 67 22.56 -12.96 1.58
N ARG A 68 21.73 -13.02 0.53
CA ARG A 68 21.76 -14.11 -0.45
C ARG A 68 23.12 -14.22 -1.14
N GLN A 69 23.70 -13.10 -1.57
CA GLN A 69 25.02 -13.08 -2.19
C GLN A 69 26.13 -13.47 -1.19
N ALA A 70 26.04 -13.03 0.06
CA ALA A 70 26.99 -13.39 1.11
C ALA A 70 26.96 -14.88 1.46
N LEU A 71 25.76 -15.48 1.60
CA LEU A 71 25.58 -16.92 1.82
C LEU A 71 26.17 -17.75 0.66
N GLN A 72 25.88 -17.38 -0.58
CA GLN A 72 26.41 -18.06 -1.77
C GLN A 72 27.95 -18.01 -1.86
N ARG A 73 28.56 -16.88 -1.50
CA ARG A 73 30.03 -16.71 -1.49
C ARG A 73 30.70 -17.46 -0.34
N LYS A 74 30.13 -17.44 0.86
CA LYS A 74 30.73 -18.03 2.07
C LYS A 74 30.53 -19.54 2.15
N PHE A 75 29.42 -20.05 1.63
CA PHE A 75 29.01 -21.45 1.75
C PHE A 75 28.67 -22.07 0.37
N PRO A 76 29.64 -22.11 -0.57
CA PRO A 76 29.40 -22.67 -1.91
C PRO A 76 28.94 -24.14 -1.83
N GLY A 77 27.99 -24.51 -2.69
CA GLY A 77 27.41 -25.85 -2.74
C GLY A 77 26.36 -26.17 -1.65
N GLN A 78 26.21 -25.34 -0.61
CA GLN A 78 25.17 -25.52 0.40
C GLN A 78 23.81 -25.04 -0.12
N ARG A 79 22.74 -25.80 0.14
CA ARG A 79 21.35 -25.42 -0.21
C ARG A 79 20.72 -24.45 0.79
N ILE A 80 21.49 -23.47 1.24
CA ILE A 80 21.11 -22.46 2.24
C ILE A 80 20.73 -21.14 1.55
N ASN A 81 19.62 -20.53 1.98
CA ASN A 81 19.13 -19.26 1.46
C ASN A 81 18.56 -18.41 2.60
N GLU A 82 18.12 -17.18 2.31
CA GLU A 82 17.64 -16.26 3.33
C GLU A 82 16.36 -16.71 4.07
N SER A 83 15.60 -17.66 3.49
CA SER A 83 14.37 -18.23 4.07
C SER A 83 14.60 -19.52 4.88
N ALA A 84 15.84 -20.03 4.96
CA ALA A 84 16.17 -21.10 5.89
C ALA A 84 15.95 -20.62 7.34
N LEU A 85 15.69 -21.55 8.25
CA LEU A 85 15.32 -21.24 9.64
C LEU A 85 16.51 -21.48 10.58
N LEU A 86 16.86 -20.49 11.39
CA LEU A 86 17.64 -20.68 12.60
C LEU A 86 16.69 -21.08 13.72
N VAL A 87 16.88 -22.28 14.26
CA VAL A 87 16.19 -22.82 15.43
C VAL A 87 17.14 -22.69 16.62
N ARG A 88 16.79 -21.87 17.61
CA ARG A 88 17.60 -21.63 18.82
C ARG A 88 16.93 -22.20 20.06
N LYS A 89 17.71 -22.74 20.99
CA LYS A 89 17.27 -23.19 22.32
C LYS A 89 17.72 -22.19 23.41
N TRP A 90 16.98 -22.09 24.52
CA TRP A 90 17.07 -21.11 25.63
C TRP A 90 18.46 -20.62 26.12
N LYS A 91 18.91 -20.85 27.37
CA LYS A 91 18.31 -21.49 28.57
C LYS A 91 17.79 -20.48 29.61
N HIS A 92 16.86 -20.90 30.47
CA HIS A 92 16.52 -20.13 31.68
C HIS A 92 17.57 -20.34 32.78
N HIS A 93 18.15 -19.25 33.29
CA HIS A 93 18.91 -19.24 34.53
C HIS A 93 18.00 -18.77 35.66
N HIS A 94 17.58 -19.69 36.53
CA HIS A 94 16.86 -19.35 37.74
C HIS A 94 17.85 -19.02 38.87
N VAL A 95 17.52 -18.00 39.66
CA VAL A 95 18.24 -17.67 40.91
C VAL A 95 18.26 -18.94 41.78
N LEU A 96 19.43 -19.32 42.30
CA LEU A 96 19.73 -20.55 43.07
C LEU A 96 20.02 -21.85 42.28
N GLY A 97 20.15 -21.84 40.95
CA GLY A 97 20.98 -22.81 40.20
C GLY A 97 20.66 -24.32 40.26
N LEU A 98 19.57 -24.75 40.89
CA LEU A 98 19.36 -26.14 41.28
C LEU A 98 18.65 -27.06 40.26
N VAL A 99 18.03 -26.51 39.20
CA VAL A 99 17.45 -27.33 38.11
C VAL A 99 17.65 -26.67 36.75
N LYS A 100 18.17 -27.42 35.77
CA LYS A 100 18.27 -27.02 34.35
C LYS A 100 17.21 -27.75 33.51
N THR A 101 15.96 -27.32 33.57
CA THR A 101 14.91 -27.81 32.66
C THR A 101 15.08 -27.21 31.26
N ALA A 102 14.69 -27.98 30.24
CA ALA A 102 14.78 -27.56 28.85
C ALA A 102 13.91 -26.33 28.59
N ALA A 103 14.55 -25.22 28.24
CA ALA A 103 13.89 -23.95 27.99
C ALA A 103 13.41 -23.84 26.53
N GLY A 104 12.58 -22.81 26.28
CA GLY A 104 11.88 -22.62 25.00
C GLY A 104 12.78 -22.63 23.76
N THR A 105 12.14 -22.91 22.62
CA THR A 105 12.78 -22.86 21.30
C THR A 105 12.21 -21.69 20.51
N THR A 106 13.07 -20.93 19.83
CA THR A 106 12.66 -19.84 18.94
C THR A 106 13.11 -20.14 17.52
N GLU A 107 12.23 -19.92 16.55
CA GLU A 107 12.51 -20.13 15.13
C GLU A 107 12.42 -18.79 14.39
N GLN A 108 13.45 -18.48 13.62
CA GLN A 108 13.54 -17.24 12.84
C GLN A 108 14.19 -17.53 11.50
N SER A 109 13.76 -16.85 10.44
CA SER A 109 14.42 -16.92 9.13
C SER A 109 15.84 -16.32 9.19
N LEU A 110 16.72 -16.75 8.28
CA LEU A 110 18.09 -16.20 8.21
C LEU A 110 18.08 -14.69 7.92
N LEU A 111 17.06 -14.21 7.19
CA LEU A 111 16.85 -12.78 6.97
C LEU A 111 16.55 -12.03 8.27
N GLU A 112 15.68 -12.53 9.14
CA GLU A 112 15.34 -11.89 10.42
C GLU A 112 16.54 -11.76 11.35
N VAL A 113 17.31 -12.84 11.50
CA VAL A 113 18.49 -12.83 12.37
C VAL A 113 19.64 -12.02 11.77
N ALA A 114 19.72 -11.87 10.45
CA ALA A 114 20.66 -10.96 9.80
C ALA A 114 20.25 -9.48 9.98
N LEU A 115 18.96 -9.15 9.91
CA LEU A 115 18.44 -7.80 10.19
C LEU A 115 18.69 -7.39 11.67
N GLN A 116 18.49 -8.31 12.61
CA GLN A 116 18.76 -8.08 14.05
C GLN A 116 20.23 -8.26 14.45
N ASN A 117 21.07 -8.72 13.51
CA ASN A 117 22.48 -9.03 13.70
C ASN A 117 22.73 -10.06 14.82
N PHE A 118 23.99 -10.26 15.19
CA PHE A 118 24.45 -11.13 16.27
C PHE A 118 25.47 -10.41 17.14
N GLU A 119 25.55 -10.78 18.41
CA GLU A 119 26.56 -10.28 19.34
C GLU A 119 27.89 -11.06 19.17
N ALA A 120 29.01 -10.55 19.69
CA ALA A 120 30.34 -11.15 19.54
C ALA A 120 30.45 -12.56 20.12
N ASP A 121 29.96 -12.83 21.34
CA ASP A 121 30.00 -14.16 21.96
C ASP A 121 29.24 -15.20 21.14
N GLU A 122 28.20 -14.81 20.40
CA GLU A 122 27.48 -15.70 19.49
C GLU A 122 28.33 -16.13 18.28
N ALA A 123 29.18 -15.23 17.77
CA ALA A 123 30.13 -15.53 16.70
C ALA A 123 31.40 -16.25 17.22
N GLU A 124 31.74 -16.09 18.49
CA GLU A 124 32.78 -16.87 19.18
C GLU A 124 32.30 -18.25 19.65
N GLY A 125 30.99 -18.54 19.56
CA GLY A 125 30.40 -19.83 19.90
C GLY A 125 30.03 -20.01 21.38
N LYS A 126 30.15 -18.95 22.19
CA LYS A 126 29.80 -18.91 23.62
C LYS A 126 28.33 -18.52 23.84
N GLY A 127 27.76 -17.69 22.95
CA GLY A 127 26.41 -17.14 23.06
C GLY A 127 25.29 -17.98 22.41
N ILE A 128 25.59 -19.20 21.92
CA ILE A 128 24.61 -20.06 21.25
C ILE A 128 24.54 -21.42 21.94
N GLU A 129 23.34 -21.77 22.40
CA GLU A 129 23.11 -23.00 23.15
C GLU A 129 23.21 -24.27 22.30
N ALA A 130 23.76 -25.32 22.94
CA ALA A 130 23.93 -26.64 22.33
C ALA A 130 22.58 -27.22 21.83
N GLY A 131 22.59 -27.74 20.60
CA GLY A 131 21.39 -28.23 19.93
C GLY A 131 20.55 -27.14 19.22
N SER A 132 21.06 -25.90 19.12
CA SER A 132 20.60 -24.92 18.13
C SER A 132 21.13 -25.30 16.73
N GLY A 133 20.38 -25.02 15.67
CA GLY A 133 20.74 -25.45 14.30
C GLY A 133 20.06 -24.65 13.20
N ILE A 134 20.60 -24.73 11.99
CA ILE A 134 20.03 -24.10 10.79
C ILE A 134 19.34 -25.18 9.95
N TYR A 135 18.09 -24.95 9.55
CA TYR A 135 17.27 -25.91 8.83
C TYR A 135 16.79 -25.34 7.49
N THR A 136 16.90 -26.13 6.43
CA THR A 136 16.39 -25.81 5.10
C THR A 136 15.09 -26.58 4.85
N GLN A 137 14.09 -25.92 4.27
CA GLN A 137 12.89 -26.61 3.79
C GLN A 137 13.20 -27.25 2.44
N ALA A 138 13.08 -28.57 2.35
CA ALA A 138 13.26 -29.32 1.11
C ALA A 138 12.23 -30.46 1.04
N GLY A 139 11.26 -30.34 0.13
CA GLY A 139 10.25 -31.39 -0.09
C GLY A 139 9.19 -31.54 1.02
N GLY A 140 9.05 -30.55 1.91
CA GLY A 140 8.15 -30.59 3.06
C GLY A 140 8.89 -30.82 4.38
N ASP A 141 9.98 -31.59 4.35
CA ASP A 141 10.77 -31.89 5.54
C ASP A 141 11.83 -30.81 5.85
N ARG A 142 12.15 -30.70 7.15
CA ARG A 142 13.22 -29.82 7.67
C ARG A 142 14.55 -30.57 7.67
N LYS A 143 15.44 -30.23 6.75
CA LYS A 143 16.79 -30.79 6.70
C LYS A 143 17.79 -29.92 7.46
N LEU A 144 18.53 -30.50 8.40
CA LEU A 144 19.63 -29.81 9.09
C LEU A 144 20.74 -29.45 8.08
N SER A 145 21.17 -28.19 8.13
CA SER A 145 22.29 -27.66 7.35
C SER A 145 23.64 -28.02 8.00
N SER A 146 24.69 -28.14 7.18
CA SER A 146 26.06 -28.24 7.69
C SER A 146 26.63 -26.90 8.15
N VAL A 147 26.01 -25.77 7.75
CA VAL A 147 26.36 -24.43 8.23
C VAL A 147 25.90 -24.27 9.68
N THR A 148 26.82 -23.96 10.58
CA THR A 148 26.50 -23.81 12.00
C THR A 148 25.91 -22.42 12.31
N PRO A 149 25.10 -22.28 13.38
CA PRO A 149 24.65 -20.98 13.87
C PRO A 149 25.80 -19.99 14.13
N GLN A 150 26.95 -20.47 14.62
CA GLN A 150 28.14 -19.64 14.86
C GLN A 150 28.76 -19.12 13.55
N GLN A 151 28.85 -19.96 12.51
CA GLN A 151 29.34 -19.55 11.18
C GLN A 151 28.42 -18.49 10.56
N LEU A 152 27.10 -18.61 10.75
CA LEU A 152 26.14 -17.60 10.35
C LEU A 152 26.30 -16.31 11.17
N ALA A 153 26.43 -16.40 12.49
CA ALA A 153 26.61 -15.24 13.37
C ALA A 153 27.83 -14.42 12.96
N LYS A 154 28.96 -15.10 12.69
CA LYS A 154 30.16 -14.47 12.15
C LYS A 154 29.92 -13.82 10.79
N LEU A 155 29.26 -14.51 9.84
CA LEU A 155 28.94 -13.95 8.52
C LEU A 155 28.08 -12.68 8.63
N CYS A 156 27.07 -12.66 9.50
CA CYS A 156 26.19 -11.49 9.67
C CYS A 156 26.93 -10.30 10.28
N ARG A 157 27.81 -10.53 11.27
CA ARG A 157 28.66 -9.48 11.87
C ARG A 157 29.69 -8.94 10.88
N ASP A 158 30.35 -9.81 10.12
CA ASP A 158 31.31 -9.47 9.06
C ASP A 158 30.64 -8.66 7.93
N LEU A 159 29.37 -8.96 7.61
CA LEU A 159 28.60 -8.30 6.55
C LEU A 159 28.01 -6.95 6.98
N ASP A 160 27.66 -6.80 8.26
CA ASP A 160 27.09 -5.58 8.88
C ASP A 160 25.99 -4.90 8.02
N ILE A 161 24.94 -5.66 7.67
CA ILE A 161 23.80 -5.15 6.90
C ILE A 161 23.22 -3.90 7.58
N GLY A 162 23.20 -3.87 8.91
CA GLY A 162 22.78 -2.72 9.70
C GLY A 162 23.53 -1.44 9.34
N ARG A 163 24.87 -1.43 9.37
CA ARG A 163 25.65 -0.25 8.97
C ARG A 163 25.34 0.23 7.56
N TYR A 164 25.26 -0.68 6.58
CA TYR A 164 24.94 -0.32 5.20
C TYR A 164 23.51 0.23 5.05
N TYR A 165 22.54 -0.34 5.78
CA TYR A 165 21.17 0.16 5.77
C TYR A 165 21.04 1.52 6.47
N GLN A 166 21.68 1.73 7.62
CA GLN A 166 21.69 3.05 8.27
C GLN A 166 22.36 4.11 7.38
N TYR A 167 23.44 3.76 6.68
CA TYR A 167 24.05 4.65 5.67
C TYR A 167 23.08 4.96 4.51
N HIS A 168 22.33 3.96 4.02
CA HIS A 168 21.29 4.17 3.00
C HIS A 168 20.16 5.11 3.49
N VAL A 169 19.69 4.93 4.72
CA VAL A 169 18.69 5.82 5.35
C VAL A 169 19.26 7.25 5.49
N GLU A 170 20.52 7.40 5.87
CA GLU A 170 21.19 8.71 5.99
C GLU A 170 21.38 9.39 4.64
N GLN A 171 21.68 8.65 3.56
CA GLN A 171 21.78 9.21 2.21
C GLN A 171 20.43 9.71 1.68
N VAL A 172 19.30 9.17 2.15
CA VAL A 172 17.95 9.60 1.73
C VAL A 172 17.33 10.65 2.66
N LEU A 173 17.56 10.59 3.97
CA LEU A 173 16.88 11.47 4.95
C LEU A 173 17.82 12.39 5.72
N GLY A 174 19.13 12.17 5.63
CA GLY A 174 20.14 12.98 6.31
C GLY A 174 20.43 14.31 5.63
N PRO A 175 21.26 15.16 6.28
CA PRO A 175 21.95 16.22 5.57
C PRO A 175 22.94 15.57 4.59
N THR A 176 22.49 15.41 3.35
CA THR A 176 23.32 14.92 2.24
C THR A 176 24.51 15.83 2.02
N HIS A 177 25.53 15.37 1.29
CA HIS A 177 26.77 16.12 1.02
C HIS A 177 26.60 17.51 0.36
N THR A 178 25.37 17.93 0.02
CA THR A 178 25.03 19.28 -0.42
C THR A 178 23.87 19.88 0.38
N LEU A 179 23.97 21.18 0.65
CA LEU A 179 22.90 21.97 1.28
C LEU A 179 21.60 21.98 0.43
N THR A 180 21.73 21.89 -0.89
CA THR A 180 20.61 21.83 -1.85
C THR A 180 19.72 20.62 -1.62
N MET A 181 20.29 19.41 -1.54
CA MET A 181 19.51 18.19 -1.29
C MET A 181 18.89 18.18 0.11
N THR A 182 19.65 18.59 1.13
CA THR A 182 19.13 18.76 2.50
C THR A 182 17.91 19.68 2.55
N SER A 183 17.95 20.78 1.77
CA SER A 183 16.85 21.74 1.67
C SER A 183 15.66 21.21 0.87
N TYR A 184 15.91 20.40 -0.15
CA TYR A 184 14.88 19.73 -0.95
C TYR A 184 14.09 18.70 -0.15
N VAL A 185 14.76 17.78 0.55
CA VAL A 185 14.08 16.77 1.41
C VAL A 185 13.21 17.46 2.46
N ARG A 186 13.75 18.47 3.15
CA ARG A 186 12.99 19.25 4.13
C ARG A 186 11.77 19.92 3.52
N ARG A 187 11.88 20.47 2.31
CA ARG A 187 10.75 21.07 1.59
C ARG A 187 9.64 20.05 1.34
N LEU A 188 9.96 18.83 0.89
CA LEU A 188 8.96 17.80 0.62
C LEU A 188 8.11 17.45 1.86
N PHE A 189 8.76 17.23 3.02
CA PHE A 189 8.05 17.00 4.28
C PHE A 189 7.22 18.23 4.69
N VAL A 190 7.77 19.44 4.55
CA VAL A 190 7.07 20.69 4.86
C VAL A 190 5.81 20.88 4.01
N GLU A 191 5.89 20.76 2.68
CA GLU A 191 4.73 20.97 1.80
C GLU A 191 3.65 19.89 2.01
N LYS A 192 4.03 18.63 2.23
CA LYS A 192 3.06 17.54 2.50
C LYS A 192 2.23 17.84 3.74
N GLU A 193 2.87 18.19 4.86
CA GLU A 193 2.18 18.49 6.11
C GLU A 193 1.46 19.85 6.08
N ARG A 194 2.04 20.87 5.44
CA ARG A 194 1.44 22.19 5.24
C ARG A 194 0.13 22.11 4.47
N HIS A 195 0.13 21.47 3.30
CA HIS A 195 -1.07 21.39 2.47
C HIS A 195 -2.11 20.42 3.04
N SER A 196 -1.69 19.36 3.75
CA SER A 196 -2.61 18.48 4.48
C SER A 196 -3.39 19.23 5.58
N LEU A 197 -2.68 20.05 6.37
CA LEU A 197 -3.32 20.90 7.38
C LEU A 197 -4.21 21.97 6.73
N ALA A 198 -3.76 22.64 5.65
CA ALA A 198 -4.55 23.65 4.94
C ALA A 198 -5.91 23.11 4.47
N VAL A 199 -5.92 21.94 3.80
CA VAL A 199 -7.16 21.27 3.37
C VAL A 199 -8.07 20.97 4.57
N SER A 200 -7.49 20.45 5.67
CA SER A 200 -8.26 20.15 6.89
C SER A 200 -8.89 21.41 7.49
N LEU A 201 -8.18 22.55 7.51
CA LEU A 201 -8.69 23.83 8.02
C LEU A 201 -9.84 24.37 7.16
N HIS A 202 -9.73 24.32 5.83
CA HIS A 202 -10.81 24.73 4.93
C HIS A 202 -12.07 23.90 5.15
N VAL A 203 -11.94 22.57 5.21
CA VAL A 203 -13.09 21.68 5.43
C VAL A 203 -13.67 21.83 6.85
N ALA A 204 -12.84 22.03 7.87
CA ALA A 204 -13.30 22.34 9.23
C ALA A 204 -14.08 23.67 9.29
N ARG A 205 -13.62 24.72 8.59
CA ARG A 205 -14.33 26.00 8.50
C ARG A 205 -15.67 25.88 7.76
N LEU A 206 -15.74 25.08 6.69
CA LEU A 206 -16.96 24.81 5.92
C LEU A 206 -17.99 23.96 6.69
N ASN A 207 -17.53 23.10 7.60
CA ASN A 207 -18.39 22.32 8.49
C ASN A 207 -18.60 22.99 9.87
N ASN A 208 -18.33 24.30 9.98
CA ASN A 208 -18.51 25.12 11.19
C ASN A 208 -17.78 24.62 12.45
N VAL A 209 -16.71 23.83 12.30
CA VAL A 209 -15.83 23.41 13.41
C VAL A 209 -14.93 24.56 13.88
N LEU A 210 -14.62 25.51 12.99
CA LEU A 210 -13.79 26.68 13.28
C LEU A 210 -14.56 27.99 13.07
N THR A 211 -14.38 28.93 13.99
CA THR A 211 -14.77 30.33 13.80
C THR A 211 -13.89 30.99 12.73
N GLN A 212 -14.36 32.10 12.15
CA GLN A 212 -13.62 32.84 11.12
C GLN A 212 -12.23 33.28 11.63
N GLU A 213 -12.17 33.89 12.82
CA GLU A 213 -10.94 34.36 13.44
C GLU A 213 -9.89 33.23 13.61
N ARG A 214 -10.28 32.10 14.20
CA ARG A 214 -9.36 30.97 14.41
C ARG A 214 -8.90 30.35 13.10
N TYR A 215 -9.80 30.27 12.11
CA TYR A 215 -9.47 29.81 10.77
C TYR A 215 -8.42 30.70 10.10
N GLU A 216 -8.56 32.02 10.18
CA GLU A 216 -7.59 32.99 9.64
C GLU A 216 -6.24 32.93 10.36
N GLN A 217 -6.24 32.86 11.69
CA GLN A 217 -5.02 32.70 12.50
C GLN A 217 -4.27 31.40 12.16
N LEU A 218 -5.00 30.29 11.95
CA LEU A 218 -4.41 29.00 11.56
C LEU A 218 -3.93 29.00 10.11
N LEU A 219 -4.60 29.71 9.18
CA LEU A 219 -4.09 29.88 7.82
C LEU A 219 -2.84 30.77 7.76
N ALA A 220 -2.76 31.81 8.60
CA ALA A 220 -1.52 32.58 8.78
C ALA A 220 -0.39 31.68 9.32
N LEU A 221 -0.68 30.82 10.31
CA LEU A 221 0.26 29.80 10.80
C LEU A 221 0.68 28.80 9.72
N VAL A 222 -0.21 28.40 8.81
CA VAL A 222 0.11 27.52 7.67
C VAL A 222 1.05 28.21 6.67
N ARG A 223 0.83 29.50 6.39
CA ARG A 223 1.64 30.32 5.48
C ARG A 223 3.02 30.61 6.06
N ASP A 224 3.07 31.17 7.26
CA ASP A 224 4.29 31.73 7.88
C ASP A 224 5.03 30.69 8.75
N GLY A 225 4.40 29.54 8.97
CA GLY A 225 4.87 28.45 9.85
C GLY A 225 4.72 28.73 11.34
N SER A 226 4.28 29.92 11.75
CA SER A 226 4.05 30.27 13.15
C SER A 226 3.05 31.43 13.25
N HIS A 227 2.41 31.61 14.41
CA HIS A 227 1.50 32.73 14.65
C HIS A 227 1.62 33.19 16.11
N PRO A 228 1.73 34.50 16.41
CA PRO A 228 2.05 34.99 17.75
C PRO A 228 0.98 34.69 18.81
N GLN A 229 -0.29 34.58 18.41
CA GLN A 229 -1.42 34.34 19.33
C GLN A 229 -1.83 32.86 19.44
N VAL A 230 -1.27 31.97 18.61
CA VAL A 230 -1.62 30.54 18.61
C VAL A 230 -0.43 29.76 19.16
N ARG A 231 -0.56 29.22 20.38
CA ARG A 231 0.43 28.28 20.90
C ARG A 231 0.25 26.96 20.16
N CYS A 232 1.34 26.37 19.69
CA CYS A 232 1.33 25.10 18.97
C CYS A 232 2.30 24.12 19.64
N SER A 233 1.84 22.91 19.89
CA SER A 233 2.59 21.87 20.60
C SER A 233 2.43 20.52 19.92
N HIS A 234 3.44 19.65 19.99
CA HIS A 234 3.27 18.24 19.67
C HIS A 234 2.61 17.51 20.85
N LEU A 235 1.64 16.64 20.56
CA LEU A 235 1.10 15.72 21.57
C LEU A 235 2.21 14.75 22.02
N THR A 236 2.41 14.64 23.33
CA THR A 236 3.50 13.86 23.92
C THR A 236 2.93 12.90 24.96
N LEU A 237 3.07 11.59 24.73
CA LEU A 237 2.61 10.54 25.64
C LEU A 237 3.83 9.89 26.29
N ASN A 238 3.93 9.83 27.61
CA ASN A 238 5.07 9.20 28.32
C ASN A 238 6.47 9.65 27.82
N ALA A 239 6.66 10.96 27.59
CA ALA A 239 7.86 11.55 26.96
C ALA A 239 8.15 11.11 25.51
N VAL A 240 7.22 10.40 24.85
CA VAL A 240 7.26 10.08 23.42
C VAL A 240 6.47 11.15 22.65
N VAL A 241 7.19 11.99 21.90
CA VAL A 241 6.61 12.99 21.00
C VAL A 241 5.96 12.30 19.80
N LEU A 242 4.71 12.64 19.48
CA LEU A 242 4.02 12.23 18.26
C LEU A 242 4.19 13.34 17.20
N PRO A 243 5.07 13.18 16.18
CA PRO A 243 5.58 14.34 15.43
C PRO A 243 4.54 15.13 14.67
N ASN A 244 3.50 14.48 14.14
CA ASN A 244 2.51 15.12 13.28
C ASN A 244 1.17 15.38 14.02
N VAL A 245 1.01 14.92 15.27
CA VAL A 245 -0.18 15.18 16.08
C VAL A 245 0.02 16.49 16.84
N LEU A 246 -0.77 17.51 16.49
CA LEU A 246 -0.60 18.86 17.01
C LEU A 246 -1.75 19.24 17.95
N VAL A 247 -1.44 20.06 18.94
CA VAL A 247 -2.43 20.76 19.76
C VAL A 247 -2.22 22.25 19.56
N PHE A 248 -3.29 22.96 19.16
CA PHE A 248 -3.32 24.41 19.08
C PHE A 248 -4.11 24.98 20.25
N GLU A 249 -3.60 26.03 20.89
CA GLU A 249 -4.16 26.60 22.12
C GLU A 249 -4.24 28.14 22.01
N TRP A 250 -5.38 28.70 22.45
CA TRP A 250 -5.65 30.14 22.51
C TRP A 250 -5.84 30.61 23.95
N GLY A 251 -5.32 31.80 24.28
CA GLY A 251 -5.38 32.34 25.65
C GLY A 251 -4.32 31.73 26.58
N SER A 252 -4.31 32.14 27.85
CA SER A 252 -3.28 31.80 28.85
C SER A 252 -3.73 30.73 29.85
N GLU A 253 -4.87 30.92 30.50
CA GLU A 253 -5.45 30.04 31.54
C GLU A 253 -6.49 29.10 30.93
N ASN A 254 -6.43 27.80 31.28
CA ASN A 254 -7.28 26.71 30.78
C ASN A 254 -7.70 26.91 29.30
N PRO A 255 -6.72 27.01 28.38
CA PRO A 255 -7.00 27.37 27.00
C PRO A 255 -7.83 26.29 26.31
N GLN A 256 -8.84 26.72 25.53
CA GLN A 256 -9.56 25.78 24.66
C GLN A 256 -8.56 25.19 23.65
N GLN A 257 -8.59 23.87 23.50
CA GLN A 257 -7.60 23.13 22.74
C GLN A 257 -8.20 22.62 21.42
N LEU A 258 -7.46 22.77 20.31
CA LEU A 258 -7.80 22.17 19.02
C LEU A 258 -6.77 21.08 18.73
N LEU A 259 -7.20 19.83 18.85
CA LEU A 259 -6.42 18.66 18.48
C LEU A 259 -6.46 18.48 16.96
N TYR A 260 -5.29 18.46 16.33
CA TYR A 260 -5.10 18.02 14.95
C TYR A 260 -4.47 16.63 14.92
N VAL A 261 -5.23 15.66 14.41
CA VAL A 261 -4.74 14.32 14.11
C VAL A 261 -4.71 14.19 12.58
N PRO A 262 -3.53 14.18 11.94
CA PRO A 262 -3.44 14.07 10.49
C PRO A 262 -4.00 12.72 10.06
N GLU A 263 -4.73 12.71 8.95
CA GLU A 263 -5.30 11.49 8.35
C GLU A 263 -6.31 10.75 9.27
N ASP A 264 -6.86 11.41 10.30
CA ASP A 264 -7.95 10.87 11.12
C ASP A 264 -9.19 10.55 10.25
N PRO A 265 -9.65 9.28 10.20
CA PRO A 265 -10.71 8.85 9.29
C PRO A 265 -12.08 9.46 9.58
N ALA A 266 -12.30 10.02 10.77
CA ALA A 266 -13.56 10.58 11.21
C ALA A 266 -13.53 12.11 11.39
N ALA A 267 -12.51 12.65 12.04
CA ALA A 267 -12.42 14.08 12.34
C ALA A 267 -10.96 14.55 12.58
N PRO A 268 -10.24 15.01 11.52
CA PRO A 268 -8.87 15.50 11.64
C PRO A 268 -8.65 16.66 12.60
N LEU A 269 -9.69 17.45 12.87
CA LEU A 269 -9.68 18.59 13.77
C LEU A 269 -10.82 18.46 14.77
N ARG A 270 -10.49 18.51 16.08
CA ARG A 270 -11.46 18.46 17.18
C ARG A 270 -11.18 19.54 18.23
N LEU A 271 -12.22 20.26 18.60
CA LEU A 271 -12.19 21.18 19.74
C LEU A 271 -12.43 20.41 21.04
N HIS A 272 -11.67 20.77 22.06
CA HIS A 272 -11.72 20.26 23.42
C HIS A 272 -11.79 21.43 24.39
N THR A 273 -12.53 21.30 25.50
CA THR A 273 -12.65 22.39 26.49
C THR A 273 -11.32 22.69 27.16
N ASP A 274 -10.55 21.64 27.44
CA ASP A 274 -9.31 21.64 28.20
C ASP A 274 -8.55 20.32 27.96
N ALA A 275 -7.46 20.11 28.70
CA ALA A 275 -6.61 18.92 28.57
C ALA A 275 -7.20 17.65 29.19
N GLU A 276 -8.16 17.74 30.11
CA GLU A 276 -8.85 16.57 30.70
C GLU A 276 -9.87 16.02 29.69
N ASP A 277 -10.68 16.90 29.08
CA ASP A 277 -11.60 16.54 27.98
C ASP A 277 -10.84 15.96 26.77
N LEU A 278 -9.70 16.53 26.39
CA LEU A 278 -8.85 15.98 25.32
C LEU A 278 -8.37 14.57 25.67
N ASN A 279 -7.90 14.35 26.91
CA ASN A 279 -7.44 13.03 27.37
C ASN A 279 -8.57 11.99 27.33
N GLN A 280 -9.72 12.34 27.91
CA GLN A 280 -10.89 11.46 27.95
C GLN A 280 -11.37 11.12 26.54
N GLN A 281 -11.65 12.11 25.70
CA GLN A 281 -12.17 11.85 24.35
C GLN A 281 -11.18 11.06 23.48
N LEU A 282 -9.88 11.29 23.62
CA LEU A 282 -8.87 10.49 22.92
C LEU A 282 -8.85 9.05 23.44
N ALA A 283 -8.92 8.84 24.76
CA ALA A 283 -9.00 7.52 25.37
C ALA A 283 -10.25 6.74 24.94
N ASP A 284 -11.43 7.38 24.97
CA ASP A 284 -12.69 6.80 24.52
C ASP A 284 -12.67 6.40 23.04
N ARG A 285 -12.01 7.17 22.17
CA ARG A 285 -11.87 6.79 20.75
C ARG A 285 -10.92 5.60 20.55
N LEU A 286 -9.83 5.55 21.31
CA LEU A 286 -8.85 4.46 21.25
C LEU A 286 -9.40 3.14 21.81
N SER A 287 -10.25 3.18 22.84
CA SER A 287 -10.87 2.00 23.43
C SER A 287 -12.08 1.50 22.62
N ASN A 288 -12.99 2.39 22.23
CA ASN A 288 -14.29 2.00 21.65
C ASN A 288 -14.23 1.72 20.14
N THR A 289 -13.18 2.15 19.42
CA THR A 289 -13.09 2.00 17.95
C THR A 289 -11.80 1.27 17.54
N PRO A 290 -11.81 -0.07 17.36
CA PRO A 290 -10.63 -0.85 16.99
C PRO A 290 -9.93 -0.38 15.71
N ALA A 291 -10.68 0.07 14.71
CA ALA A 291 -10.14 0.64 13.48
C ALA A 291 -9.38 1.96 13.71
N TYR A 292 -9.84 2.79 14.66
CA TYR A 292 -9.17 4.03 15.03
C TYR A 292 -7.89 3.76 15.83
N LEU A 293 -7.90 2.78 16.75
CA LEU A 293 -6.67 2.32 17.42
C LEU A 293 -5.65 1.79 16.40
N ALA A 294 -6.09 0.98 15.44
CA ALA A 294 -5.23 0.46 14.37
C ALA A 294 -4.61 1.61 13.55
N PHE A 295 -5.42 2.59 13.14
CA PHE A 295 -4.95 3.83 12.50
C PHE A 295 -3.93 4.58 13.39
N PHE A 296 -4.28 4.93 14.63
CA PHE A 296 -3.45 5.78 15.49
C PHE A 296 -2.09 5.15 15.82
N LYS A 297 -2.00 3.81 15.87
CA LYS A 297 -0.72 3.07 15.98
C LYS A 297 0.29 3.40 14.87
N HIS A 298 -0.15 3.86 13.69
CA HIS A 298 0.76 4.26 12.60
C HIS A 298 1.47 5.59 12.88
N LEU A 299 0.85 6.47 13.69
CA LEU A 299 1.42 7.76 14.12
C LEU A 299 2.49 7.57 15.21
N VAL A 300 2.42 6.47 15.97
CA VAL A 300 3.34 6.16 17.08
C VAL A 300 4.67 5.57 16.55
N PRO A 301 5.84 5.99 17.11
CA PRO A 301 7.15 5.37 16.83
C PRO A 301 7.13 3.86 17.05
N LEU A 302 7.76 3.10 16.15
CA LEU A 302 7.65 1.64 16.05
C LEU A 302 7.87 0.93 17.39
N ARG A 303 8.91 1.34 18.12
CA ARG A 303 9.28 0.78 19.44
C ARG A 303 8.26 1.00 20.56
N HIS A 304 7.23 1.83 20.35
CA HIS A 304 6.22 2.19 21.34
C HIS A 304 4.78 1.85 20.91
N ARG A 305 4.56 1.35 19.67
CA ARG A 305 3.22 1.17 19.07
C ARG A 305 2.24 0.33 19.88
N GLU A 306 2.74 -0.63 20.65
CA GLU A 306 1.91 -1.60 21.35
C GLU A 306 1.62 -1.23 22.82
N THR A 307 2.43 -0.35 23.43
CA THR A 307 2.35 -0.01 24.87
C THR A 307 2.02 1.46 25.14
N LEU A 308 2.12 2.36 24.16
CA LEU A 308 1.90 3.79 24.38
C LEU A 308 0.43 4.18 24.50
N LEU A 309 -0.45 3.42 23.83
CA LEU A 309 -1.88 3.72 23.67
C LEU A 309 -2.77 2.89 24.62
N GLU A 310 -2.21 2.42 25.73
CA GLU A 310 -2.96 1.78 26.80
C GLU A 310 -4.01 2.76 27.38
N VAL A 311 -5.25 2.30 27.54
CA VAL A 311 -6.37 3.08 28.10
C VAL A 311 -6.78 2.47 29.43
N ARG A 312 -6.97 3.32 30.44
CA ARG A 312 -7.69 2.98 31.67
C ARG A 312 -9.18 3.13 31.38
N PRO A 313 -10.00 2.07 31.47
CA PRO A 313 -11.44 2.17 31.25
C PRO A 313 -12.09 3.04 32.33
N ALA A 314 -13.24 3.63 32.00
CA ALA A 314 -14.04 4.33 32.98
C ALA A 314 -14.45 3.37 34.11
N TRP A 315 -14.36 3.82 35.36
CA TRP A 315 -14.70 3.01 36.53
C TRP A 315 -15.38 3.89 37.59
N ARG A 316 -16.11 3.25 38.50
CA ARG A 316 -16.85 3.96 39.54
C ARG A 316 -16.12 3.83 40.86
N ASP A 317 -15.75 4.94 41.45
CA ASP A 317 -15.12 5.04 42.77
C ASP A 317 -16.21 5.10 43.85
N TRP A 318 -16.39 3.97 44.53
CA TRP A 318 -17.31 3.75 45.65
C TRP A 318 -16.68 4.04 47.02
N PHE A 319 -15.39 4.41 47.07
CA PHE A 319 -14.71 4.85 48.29
C PHE A 319 -14.74 6.38 48.46
N SER A 320 -14.81 7.13 47.36
CA SER A 320 -15.04 8.59 47.40
C SER A 320 -16.37 8.93 48.09
N VAL A 321 -16.35 9.93 48.99
CA VAL A 321 -17.45 10.28 49.89
C VAL A 321 -18.72 10.68 49.14
N GLY A 322 -19.73 9.80 49.13
CA GLY A 322 -21.08 10.08 48.62
C GLY A 322 -21.85 8.80 48.28
N ALA A 323 -23.15 8.76 48.60
CA ALA A 323 -24.00 7.55 48.48
C ALA A 323 -24.20 7.01 47.04
N THR A 324 -23.74 7.74 46.03
CA THR A 324 -23.88 7.38 44.61
C THR A 324 -22.57 6.96 43.94
N GLY A 325 -21.41 7.11 44.59
CA GLY A 325 -20.08 6.81 44.02
C GLY A 325 -19.68 7.71 42.84
N ARG A 326 -18.41 8.16 42.81
CA ARG A 326 -17.92 9.06 41.76
C ARG A 326 -17.55 8.28 40.50
N LEU A 327 -18.12 8.64 39.34
CA LEU A 327 -17.65 8.11 38.06
C LEU A 327 -16.29 8.75 37.72
N ILE A 328 -15.28 7.91 37.49
CA ILE A 328 -13.99 8.30 36.93
C ILE A 328 -14.04 7.99 35.43
N PRO A 329 -13.85 8.97 34.53
CA PRO A 329 -13.91 8.75 33.09
C PRO A 329 -12.74 7.86 32.60
N ALA A 330 -12.89 7.36 31.37
CA ALA A 330 -11.78 6.70 30.70
C ALA A 330 -10.62 7.70 30.46
N SER A 331 -9.38 7.23 30.54
CA SER A 331 -8.20 8.07 30.39
C SER A 331 -7.03 7.29 29.83
N LEU A 332 -6.07 7.99 29.22
CA LEU A 332 -4.81 7.39 28.79
C LEU A 332 -4.04 6.86 30.01
N ALA A 333 -3.62 5.59 29.96
CA ALA A 333 -2.91 4.96 31.08
C ALA A 333 -1.50 5.55 31.30
N LYS A 334 -0.97 6.20 30.26
CA LYS A 334 0.29 6.93 30.24
C LYS A 334 0.05 8.45 30.34
N PRO A 335 0.95 9.22 30.97
CA PRO A 335 0.76 10.66 31.12
C PRO A 335 0.79 11.38 29.76
N MET A 336 -0.19 12.26 29.56
CA MET A 336 -0.33 13.12 28.39
C MET A 336 0.25 14.50 28.70
N THR A 337 1.09 15.01 27.80
CA THR A 337 1.85 16.25 27.95
C THR A 337 2.02 16.93 26.58
N TYR A 338 2.48 18.18 26.58
CA TYR A 338 2.63 18.98 25.37
C TYR A 338 4.08 19.44 25.18
N SER A 339 4.68 19.08 24.04
CA SER A 339 6.02 19.56 23.65
C SER A 339 5.88 20.80 22.80
N ALA A 340 6.01 21.98 23.42
CA ALA A 340 5.79 23.28 22.79
C ALA A 340 6.75 23.52 21.60
N ILE A 341 6.19 23.90 20.46
CA ILE A 341 6.93 24.15 19.23
C ILE A 341 7.37 25.62 19.21
N ARG A 342 8.68 25.85 19.29
CA ARG A 342 9.28 27.18 19.18
C ARG A 342 9.77 27.42 17.76
N GLY A 343 9.13 28.35 17.05
CA GLY A 343 9.44 28.70 15.65
C GLY A 343 8.55 27.96 14.64
N HIS A 344 9.09 27.68 13.45
CA HIS A 344 8.33 27.22 12.30
C HIS A 344 7.83 25.75 12.43
N VAL A 345 6.51 25.58 12.59
CA VAL A 345 5.82 24.33 12.91
C VAL A 345 6.22 23.16 12.00
N PHE A 346 6.15 23.34 10.68
CA PHE A 346 6.45 22.25 9.73
C PHE A 346 7.93 21.84 9.72
N LEU A 347 8.85 22.70 10.19
CA LEU A 347 10.26 22.33 10.33
C LEU A 347 10.51 21.53 11.61
N ALA A 348 9.72 21.78 12.67
CA ALA A 348 9.72 20.95 13.88
C ALA A 348 9.13 19.56 13.59
N ILE A 349 7.97 19.49 12.92
CA ILE A 349 7.36 18.24 12.44
C ILE A 349 8.36 17.45 11.57
N THR A 350 8.93 18.09 10.55
CA THR A 350 9.93 17.48 9.65
C THR A 350 11.12 16.90 10.42
N ARG A 351 11.68 17.65 11.39
CA ARG A 351 12.80 17.19 12.20
C ARG A 351 12.44 15.95 13.00
N HIS A 352 11.32 15.98 13.72
CA HIS A 352 10.88 14.86 14.52
C HIS A 352 10.46 13.64 13.67
N ARG A 353 9.90 13.84 12.47
CA ARG A 353 9.54 12.74 11.57
C ARG A 353 10.75 12.05 10.95
N ILE A 354 11.73 12.83 10.47
CA ILE A 354 13.00 12.27 9.96
C ILE A 354 13.72 11.48 11.07
N GLU A 355 13.79 12.03 12.28
CA GLU A 355 14.40 11.34 13.41
C GLU A 355 13.64 10.07 13.82
N GLN A 356 12.29 10.10 13.81
CA GLN A 356 11.47 8.90 14.02
C GLN A 356 11.79 7.81 12.99
N ILE A 357 11.84 8.15 11.69
CA ILE A 357 12.10 7.16 10.62
C ILE A 357 13.51 6.57 10.78
N LYS A 358 14.53 7.38 11.14
CA LYS A 358 15.89 6.89 11.44
C LYS A 358 15.92 5.97 12.65
N GLN A 359 15.23 6.32 13.73
CA GLN A 359 15.18 5.49 14.94
C GLN A 359 14.43 4.18 14.72
N ASP A 360 13.32 4.21 13.97
CA ASP A 360 12.55 3.02 13.60
C ASP A 360 13.35 2.11 12.63
N ALA A 361 14.14 2.69 11.70
CA ALA A 361 15.08 1.94 10.88
C ALA A 361 16.16 1.22 11.70
N ARG A 362 16.74 1.90 12.71
CA ARG A 362 17.79 1.36 13.58
C ARG A 362 17.29 0.31 14.56
N ALA A 363 16.00 0.35 14.93
CA ALA A 363 15.35 -0.71 15.69
C ALA A 363 15.18 -1.99 14.86
N LEU A 364 14.91 -1.87 13.56
CA LEU A 364 14.67 -3.00 12.65
C LEU A 364 15.94 -3.60 12.06
N VAL A 365 16.91 -2.77 11.68
CA VAL A 365 18.16 -3.19 11.03
C VAL A 365 19.34 -2.69 11.84
N VAL A 366 19.94 -3.62 12.57
CA VAL A 366 20.82 -3.34 13.71
C VAL A 366 22.29 -3.37 13.26
N PRO A 367 23.02 -2.23 13.30
CA PRO A 367 24.46 -2.22 13.07
C PRO A 367 25.20 -3.19 14.00
N THR A 368 26.30 -3.78 13.52
CA THR A 368 27.14 -4.68 14.34
C THR A 368 27.64 -3.99 15.62
N ALA A 369 27.83 -2.67 15.59
CA ALA A 369 28.20 -1.83 16.73
C ALA A 369 27.10 -1.66 17.80
N ASP A 370 25.82 -1.85 17.44
CA ASP A 370 24.66 -1.73 18.36
C ASP A 370 24.16 -3.11 18.84
N ALA A 371 24.82 -4.20 18.42
CA ALA A 371 24.43 -5.57 18.69
C ALA A 371 24.97 -6.05 20.05
N ASP A 372 24.44 -5.49 21.14
CA ASP A 372 24.64 -5.97 22.52
C ASP A 372 23.71 -7.17 22.85
N LEU A 373 24.18 -8.09 23.69
CA LEU A 373 23.53 -9.37 24.02
C LEU A 373 22.27 -9.15 24.85
N ALA A 374 22.35 -8.32 25.90
CA ALA A 374 21.19 -8.04 26.77
C ALA A 374 20.10 -7.27 25.99
N SER A 375 20.52 -6.26 25.22
CA SER A 375 19.65 -5.47 24.35
C SER A 375 19.02 -6.30 23.23
N ARG A 376 19.73 -7.31 22.71
CA ARG A 376 19.20 -8.22 21.68
C ARG A 376 18.25 -9.27 22.27
N GLN A 377 18.58 -9.89 23.41
CA GLN A 377 17.67 -10.80 24.10
C GLN A 377 16.36 -10.11 24.49
N LYS A 378 16.44 -8.90 25.08
CA LYS A 378 15.27 -8.10 25.44
C LYS A 378 14.39 -7.77 24.23
N ARG A 379 14.97 -7.39 23.09
CA ARG A 379 14.22 -7.15 21.84
C ARG A 379 13.54 -8.41 21.32
N LEU A 380 14.25 -9.54 21.27
CA LEU A 380 13.68 -10.82 20.84
C LEU A 380 12.52 -11.26 21.75
N GLN A 381 12.66 -11.10 23.07
CA GLN A 381 11.57 -11.35 24.03
C GLN A 381 10.37 -10.45 23.77
N SER A 382 10.55 -9.12 23.61
CA SER A 382 9.45 -8.21 23.29
C SER A 382 8.74 -8.55 21.98
N TYR A 383 9.44 -9.06 20.96
CA TYR A 383 8.81 -9.52 19.72
C TYR A 383 8.01 -10.82 19.91
N LEU A 384 8.52 -11.75 20.73
CA LEU A 384 7.83 -13.00 21.09
C LEU A 384 6.58 -12.75 21.95
N GLU A 385 6.65 -11.86 22.94
CA GLU A 385 5.50 -11.43 23.76
C GLU A 385 4.38 -10.83 22.91
N LEU A 386 4.74 -10.13 21.82
CA LEU A 386 3.82 -9.56 20.86
C LEU A 386 3.33 -10.56 19.80
N GLY A 387 3.84 -11.79 19.78
CA GLY A 387 3.53 -12.81 18.76
C GLY A 387 3.91 -12.40 17.33
N LYS A 388 4.86 -11.49 17.17
CA LYS A 388 5.22 -10.87 15.87
C LYS A 388 6.70 -11.04 15.58
N SER A 389 7.05 -11.17 14.31
CA SER A 389 8.45 -11.24 13.89
C SER A 389 9.01 -9.89 13.44
N VAL A 390 10.32 -9.79 13.30
CA VAL A 390 10.97 -8.57 12.77
C VAL A 390 10.57 -8.32 11.32
N LEU A 391 10.32 -9.37 10.52
CA LEU A 391 9.82 -9.19 9.15
C LEU A 391 8.40 -8.62 9.11
N PHE A 392 7.52 -8.93 10.08
CA PHE A 392 6.20 -8.29 10.17
C PHE A 392 6.33 -6.76 10.31
N PHE A 393 7.21 -6.32 11.21
CA PHE A 393 7.47 -4.89 11.42
C PHE A 393 8.29 -4.27 10.27
N ALA A 394 9.21 -5.00 9.64
CA ALA A 394 9.99 -4.54 8.49
C ALA A 394 9.18 -4.42 7.20
N ALA A 395 8.20 -5.30 6.97
CA ALA A 395 7.21 -5.17 5.91
C ALA A 395 6.31 -3.94 6.14
N SER A 396 6.06 -3.61 7.41
CA SER A 396 5.39 -2.38 7.83
C SER A 396 6.32 -1.15 7.86
N PHE A 397 7.63 -1.32 7.67
CA PHE A 397 8.62 -0.24 7.55
C PHE A 397 8.76 0.22 6.10
N VAL A 398 7.62 0.58 5.54
CA VAL A 398 7.53 1.30 4.28
C VAL A 398 6.91 2.65 4.62
N PRO A 399 7.72 3.70 4.88
CA PRO A 399 7.18 5.03 5.23
C PRO A 399 6.22 5.58 4.15
N ILE A 400 6.33 5.06 2.92
CA ILE A 400 5.47 5.40 1.79
C ILE A 400 3.98 5.10 2.04
N VAL A 401 3.60 3.95 2.63
CA VAL A 401 2.20 3.45 2.47
C VAL A 401 1.17 4.32 3.20
N GLY A 402 1.50 4.79 4.41
CA GLY A 402 0.66 5.75 5.13
C GLY A 402 0.96 7.21 4.75
N GLU A 403 2.23 7.61 4.74
CA GLU A 403 2.57 9.03 4.70
C GLU A 403 2.31 9.74 3.36
N VAL A 404 1.96 9.01 2.30
CA VAL A 404 1.67 9.56 0.94
C VAL A 404 0.17 9.57 0.59
N LEU A 405 -0.68 9.31 1.58
CA LEU A 405 -2.12 9.46 1.44
C LEU A 405 -2.49 10.92 1.18
N LEU A 406 -3.66 11.11 0.59
CA LEU A 406 -4.29 12.43 0.56
C LEU A 406 -4.69 12.83 1.99
N ALA A 407 -4.74 14.13 2.26
CA ALA A 407 -5.41 14.65 3.44
C ALA A 407 -6.81 14.01 3.54
N VAL A 408 -7.21 13.48 4.70
CA VAL A 408 -8.43 12.66 4.75
C VAL A 408 -9.68 13.44 4.34
N SER A 409 -9.75 14.74 4.60
CA SER A 409 -10.86 15.57 4.10
C SER A 409 -10.91 15.63 2.55
N ALA A 410 -9.76 15.60 1.87
CA ALA A 410 -9.70 15.43 0.42
C ALA A 410 -10.11 14.00 0.01
N ALA A 411 -9.61 12.97 0.71
CA ALA A 411 -9.94 11.58 0.41
C ALA A 411 -11.43 11.25 0.62
N GLN A 412 -12.08 11.85 1.63
CA GLN A 412 -13.51 11.75 1.89
C GLN A 412 -14.33 12.41 0.76
N LEU A 413 -13.95 13.63 0.34
CA LEU A 413 -14.59 14.33 -0.77
C LEU A 413 -14.44 13.55 -2.08
N LEU A 414 -13.20 13.18 -2.44
CA LEU A 414 -12.92 12.43 -3.66
C LEU A 414 -13.55 11.03 -3.62
N GLY A 415 -13.64 10.41 -2.45
CA GLY A 415 -14.32 9.14 -2.22
C GLY A 415 -15.86 9.18 -2.31
N THR A 416 -16.49 10.35 -2.48
CA THR A 416 -17.90 10.41 -2.91
C THR A 416 -18.07 10.24 -4.41
N VAL A 417 -17.05 10.60 -5.20
CA VAL A 417 -17.11 10.60 -6.66
C VAL A 417 -16.35 9.42 -7.27
N TYR A 418 -15.15 9.15 -6.77
CA TYR A 418 -14.15 8.27 -7.37
C TYR A 418 -13.88 7.01 -6.52
N ASN A 419 -13.49 5.92 -7.18
CA ASN A 419 -12.92 4.73 -6.54
C ASN A 419 -11.50 4.48 -7.07
N GLY A 420 -10.55 4.20 -6.17
CA GLY A 420 -9.15 3.97 -6.52
C GLY A 420 -8.30 5.23 -6.80
N PHE A 421 -8.80 6.44 -6.52
CA PHE A 421 -8.10 7.72 -6.77
C PHE A 421 -6.64 7.73 -6.24
N ALA A 422 -6.40 7.12 -5.08
CA ALA A 422 -5.07 7.07 -4.45
C ALA A 422 -4.01 6.37 -5.33
N ALA A 423 -4.41 5.49 -6.25
CA ALA A 423 -3.55 4.73 -7.14
C ALA A 423 -3.26 5.42 -8.49
N TRP A 424 -4.01 6.47 -8.86
CA TRP A 424 -3.85 7.18 -10.13
C TRP A 424 -2.51 7.90 -10.23
N SER A 425 -2.05 8.17 -11.47
CA SER A 425 -0.82 8.94 -11.70
C SER A 425 -1.01 10.42 -11.35
N ARG A 426 0.09 11.18 -11.30
CA ARG A 426 0.06 12.61 -10.99
C ARG A 426 -0.92 13.37 -11.88
N GLY A 427 -0.72 13.30 -13.20
CA GLY A 427 -1.57 13.98 -14.19
C GLY A 427 -3.03 13.55 -14.12
N ASP A 428 -3.29 12.24 -14.06
CA ASP A 428 -4.65 11.67 -13.96
C ASP A 428 -5.42 12.22 -12.74
N SER A 429 -4.74 12.27 -11.59
CA SER A 429 -5.34 12.72 -10.33
C SER A 429 -5.50 14.25 -10.25
N ASP A 430 -4.58 15.02 -10.82
CA ASP A 430 -4.72 16.48 -10.93
C ASP A 430 -5.85 16.82 -11.91
N GLU A 431 -5.94 16.15 -13.06
CA GLU A 431 -7.01 16.34 -14.05
C GLU A 431 -8.39 16.02 -13.46
N ALA A 432 -8.54 14.88 -12.78
CA ALA A 432 -9.82 14.51 -12.17
C ALA A 432 -10.22 15.42 -11.00
N LEU A 433 -9.26 16.01 -10.29
CA LEU A 433 -9.52 16.98 -9.22
C LEU A 433 -9.94 18.35 -9.79
N GLU A 434 -9.30 18.83 -10.87
CA GLU A 434 -9.75 20.04 -11.57
C GLU A 434 -11.16 19.87 -12.15
N ASP A 435 -11.41 18.77 -12.87
CA ASP A 435 -12.74 18.44 -13.43
C ASP A 435 -13.83 18.38 -12.34
N LEU A 436 -13.51 17.92 -11.13
CA LEU A 436 -14.44 17.94 -9.99
C LEU A 436 -14.72 19.37 -9.51
N MET A 437 -13.67 20.19 -9.37
CA MET A 437 -13.81 21.55 -8.85
C MET A 437 -14.46 22.51 -9.87
N ASP A 438 -14.31 22.27 -11.18
CA ASP A 438 -15.11 22.94 -12.20
C ASP A 438 -16.60 22.65 -12.05
N VAL A 439 -16.97 21.41 -11.74
CA VAL A 439 -18.37 21.05 -11.47
C VAL A 439 -18.88 21.66 -10.16
N VAL A 440 -18.02 21.80 -9.13
CA VAL A 440 -18.34 22.52 -7.88
C VAL A 440 -18.68 23.98 -8.18
N ASP A 441 -17.82 24.68 -8.92
CA ASP A 441 -18.02 26.09 -9.22
C ASP A 441 -19.25 26.32 -10.13
N ALA A 442 -19.44 25.49 -11.17
CA ALA A 442 -20.61 25.55 -12.03
C ALA A 442 -21.94 25.16 -11.34
N ALA A 443 -21.90 24.30 -10.32
CA ALA A 443 -23.10 23.96 -9.55
C ALA A 443 -23.69 25.17 -8.82
N THR A 444 -22.88 26.18 -8.49
CA THR A 444 -23.29 27.36 -7.70
C THR A 444 -24.10 28.39 -8.51
N THR A 445 -23.89 28.45 -9.82
CA THR A 445 -24.64 29.34 -10.74
C THR A 445 -25.82 28.63 -11.42
N ALA A 446 -26.03 27.34 -11.12
CA ALA A 446 -26.95 26.42 -11.76
C ALA A 446 -26.72 26.16 -13.27
N VAL A 447 -25.72 26.79 -13.90
CA VAL A 447 -25.40 26.64 -15.33
C VAL A 447 -24.45 25.46 -15.56
N ILE A 448 -25.02 24.29 -15.85
CA ILE A 448 -24.32 23.24 -16.60
C ILE A 448 -25.05 23.05 -17.91
N THR A 449 -24.60 23.76 -18.95
CA THR A 449 -25.12 23.59 -20.32
C THR A 449 -24.54 22.32 -20.92
N ALA A 450 -25.42 21.41 -21.37
CA ALA A 450 -25.06 20.09 -21.89
C ALA A 450 -24.33 20.09 -23.25
N GLY A 451 -23.72 21.21 -23.66
CA GLY A 451 -23.10 21.41 -24.98
C GLY A 451 -21.58 21.53 -25.00
N ALA A 452 -20.93 21.79 -23.86
CA ALA A 452 -19.47 21.89 -23.76
C ALA A 452 -18.94 20.70 -22.95
N VAL A 453 -18.61 19.60 -23.64
CA VAL A 453 -18.14 18.36 -23.01
C VAL A 453 -16.70 18.05 -23.42
N LYS A 454 -15.83 17.91 -22.41
CA LYS A 454 -14.46 17.44 -22.53
C LYS A 454 -14.46 15.93 -22.78
N ALA A 455 -14.61 15.56 -24.05
CA ALA A 455 -14.70 14.17 -24.51
C ALA A 455 -13.34 13.46 -24.65
N VAL A 456 -12.23 14.13 -24.30
CA VAL A 456 -10.85 13.63 -24.38
C VAL A 456 -10.12 14.06 -23.10
N GLY A 457 -9.35 13.15 -22.50
CA GLY A 457 -8.68 13.33 -21.22
C GLY A 457 -8.77 12.06 -20.37
N PHE A 458 -8.07 12.01 -19.24
CA PHE A 458 -8.14 10.87 -18.32
C PHE A 458 -9.56 10.66 -17.79
N SER A 459 -10.22 11.76 -17.39
CA SER A 459 -11.55 11.72 -16.79
C SER A 459 -12.62 11.15 -17.73
N ALA A 460 -12.47 11.36 -19.04
CA ALA A 460 -13.41 10.87 -20.06
C ALA A 460 -13.36 9.34 -20.24
N GLY A 461 -12.27 8.70 -19.82
CA GLY A 461 -12.11 7.23 -19.82
C GLY A 461 -12.64 6.55 -18.55
N LEU A 462 -13.13 7.30 -17.56
CA LEU A 462 -13.68 6.72 -16.33
C LEU A 462 -15.02 6.03 -16.60
N VAL A 463 -15.25 4.92 -15.90
CA VAL A 463 -16.51 4.16 -15.99
C VAL A 463 -17.27 4.24 -14.67
N LYS A 464 -18.60 4.35 -14.75
CA LYS A 464 -19.46 4.26 -13.56
C LYS A 464 -19.56 2.81 -13.11
N VAL A 465 -19.19 2.55 -11.87
CA VAL A 465 -19.21 1.22 -11.23
C VAL A 465 -20.02 1.26 -9.94
N ARG A 466 -20.64 0.14 -9.60
CA ARG A 466 -21.40 -0.03 -8.35
C ARG A 466 -20.60 -0.86 -7.36
N LEU A 467 -20.36 -0.31 -6.18
CA LEU A 467 -19.65 -0.99 -5.08
C LEU A 467 -20.58 -1.94 -4.31
N ARG A 468 -20.00 -2.83 -3.49
CA ARG A 468 -20.75 -3.81 -2.67
C ARG A 468 -21.84 -3.17 -1.79
N GLY A 469 -21.59 -1.97 -1.26
CA GLY A 469 -22.58 -1.17 -0.51
C GLY A 469 -23.60 -0.42 -1.38
N GLY A 470 -23.81 -0.82 -2.64
CA GLY A 470 -24.79 -0.24 -3.56
C GLY A 470 -24.47 1.14 -4.12
N ARG A 471 -23.49 1.87 -3.54
CA ARG A 471 -23.03 3.21 -3.97
C ARG A 471 -22.34 3.15 -5.34
N GLU A 472 -22.65 4.10 -6.21
CA GLU A 472 -21.98 4.28 -7.50
C GLU A 472 -20.75 5.19 -7.37
N ARG A 473 -19.68 4.90 -8.13
CA ARG A 473 -18.45 5.71 -8.23
C ARG A 473 -17.92 5.68 -9.66
N LEU A 474 -17.11 6.67 -10.02
CA LEU A 474 -16.26 6.64 -11.20
C LEU A 474 -14.98 5.87 -10.90
N TRP A 475 -14.61 4.94 -11.77
CA TRP A 475 -13.43 4.09 -11.65
C TRP A 475 -12.64 4.11 -12.96
N ASN A 476 -11.30 4.12 -12.86
CA ASN A 476 -10.42 3.97 -14.01
C ASN A 476 -10.33 2.48 -14.38
N PRO A 477 -10.66 2.05 -15.61
CA PRO A 477 -10.60 0.65 -16.04
C PRO A 477 -9.18 0.09 -16.25
N ASP A 478 -8.24 0.45 -15.37
CA ASP A 478 -6.90 -0.12 -15.27
C ASP A 478 -6.83 -1.17 -14.14
N LEU A 479 -6.23 -2.31 -14.44
CA LEU A 479 -6.00 -3.41 -13.50
C LEU A 479 -4.63 -3.35 -12.81
N ALA A 480 -3.75 -2.41 -13.13
CA ALA A 480 -2.44 -2.30 -12.47
C ALA A 480 -2.51 -2.27 -10.92
N PRO A 481 -3.50 -1.63 -10.27
CA PRO A 481 -3.66 -1.68 -8.81
C PRO A 481 -4.06 -3.06 -8.26
N TYR A 482 -4.68 -3.92 -9.08
CA TYR A 482 -5.19 -5.25 -8.67
C TYR A 482 -4.14 -6.37 -8.78
N ARG A 483 -2.90 -6.03 -9.14
CA ARG A 483 -1.79 -6.99 -9.28
C ARG A 483 -1.31 -7.44 -7.91
N HIS A 484 -1.37 -8.74 -7.66
CA HIS A 484 -1.16 -9.31 -6.33
C HIS A 484 0.27 -9.82 -6.09
N LEU A 485 1.03 -10.06 -7.16
CA LEU A 485 2.37 -10.66 -7.14
C LEU A 485 3.26 -10.04 -8.24
N GLU A 486 4.47 -9.61 -7.88
CA GLU A 486 5.42 -9.07 -8.86
C GLU A 486 6.11 -10.18 -9.69
N SER A 487 6.25 -11.40 -9.17
CA SER A 487 6.90 -12.54 -9.85
C SER A 487 6.34 -13.90 -9.42
N THR A 488 5.64 -14.58 -10.36
CA THR A 488 5.40 -16.04 -10.47
C THR A 488 4.91 -16.87 -9.27
N LEU A 489 3.94 -17.75 -9.51
CA LEU A 489 3.56 -18.80 -8.56
C LEU A 489 4.70 -19.81 -8.33
N PRO A 490 4.85 -20.38 -7.11
CA PRO A 490 5.86 -21.39 -6.83
C PRO A 490 5.74 -22.62 -7.74
N GLY A 491 6.90 -23.16 -8.16
CA GLY A 491 6.99 -24.43 -8.89
C GLY A 491 6.38 -24.46 -10.29
N GLY A 492 5.92 -23.33 -10.84
CA GLY A 492 5.23 -23.32 -12.13
C GLY A 492 3.86 -24.00 -12.08
N LEU A 493 3.16 -23.88 -10.94
CA LEU A 493 1.80 -24.38 -10.72
C LEU A 493 0.90 -24.20 -11.97
N PRO A 494 0.34 -25.29 -12.54
CA PRO A 494 -0.56 -25.18 -13.68
C PRO A 494 -1.90 -24.55 -13.28
N ALA A 495 -2.59 -23.99 -14.27
CA ALA A 495 -3.99 -23.63 -14.11
C ALA A 495 -4.89 -24.87 -14.18
N ASP A 496 -6.08 -24.77 -13.62
CA ASP A 496 -7.18 -25.70 -13.88
C ASP A 496 -7.85 -25.46 -15.25
N ALA A 497 -8.90 -26.23 -15.55
CA ALA A 497 -9.64 -26.11 -16.81
C ALA A 497 -10.39 -24.77 -16.98
N GLU A 498 -10.63 -24.01 -15.89
CA GLU A 498 -11.15 -22.65 -15.93
C GLU A 498 -10.02 -21.60 -16.12
N GLY A 499 -8.76 -22.01 -16.25
CA GLY A 499 -7.63 -21.08 -16.33
C GLY A 499 -7.28 -20.42 -14.99
N VAL A 500 -7.78 -20.98 -13.88
CA VAL A 500 -7.57 -20.47 -12.52
C VAL A 500 -6.42 -21.22 -11.86
N TYR A 501 -5.57 -20.49 -11.15
CA TYR A 501 -4.44 -21.02 -10.41
C TYR A 501 -4.72 -20.98 -8.93
N ASN A 502 -4.64 -22.13 -8.24
CA ASN A 502 -4.91 -22.23 -6.82
C ASN A 502 -3.60 -22.33 -6.02
N HIS A 503 -3.36 -21.42 -5.08
CA HIS A 503 -2.15 -21.40 -4.26
C HIS A 503 -2.45 -20.88 -2.85
N ALA A 504 -1.99 -21.59 -1.82
CA ALA A 504 -2.15 -21.23 -0.40
C ALA A 504 -3.60 -20.88 0.02
N GLY A 505 -4.60 -21.54 -0.57
CA GLY A 505 -6.02 -21.29 -0.33
C GLY A 505 -6.62 -20.08 -1.06
N GLN A 506 -5.81 -19.37 -1.87
CA GLN A 506 -6.24 -18.25 -2.70
C GLN A 506 -6.24 -18.65 -4.19
N ALA A 507 -7.29 -18.23 -4.91
CA ALA A 507 -7.41 -18.40 -6.35
C ALA A 507 -6.86 -17.17 -7.10
N TYR A 508 -6.21 -17.38 -8.24
CA TYR A 508 -5.60 -16.36 -9.06
C TYR A 508 -5.90 -16.57 -10.54
N VAL A 509 -5.95 -15.49 -11.32
CA VAL A 509 -5.93 -15.53 -12.79
C VAL A 509 -4.73 -14.73 -13.32
N LYS A 510 -4.24 -15.13 -14.50
CA LYS A 510 -3.14 -14.43 -15.19
C LYS A 510 -3.73 -13.52 -16.29
N LEU A 511 -3.68 -12.21 -16.08
CA LEU A 511 -4.13 -11.20 -17.04
C LEU A 511 -2.92 -10.34 -17.42
N ASP A 512 -2.67 -10.19 -18.72
CA ASP A 512 -1.55 -9.39 -19.28
C ASP A 512 -0.21 -9.73 -18.59
N ASP A 513 0.04 -11.04 -18.49
CA ASP A 513 1.16 -11.69 -17.79
C ASP A 513 1.29 -11.48 -16.27
N ARG A 514 0.34 -10.80 -15.63
CA ARG A 514 0.35 -10.54 -14.18
C ARG A 514 -0.73 -11.33 -13.45
N LEU A 515 -0.40 -11.75 -12.22
CA LEU A 515 -1.30 -12.50 -11.35
C LEU A 515 -2.21 -11.54 -10.58
N HIS A 516 -3.51 -11.80 -10.65
CA HIS A 516 -4.54 -11.06 -9.92
C HIS A 516 -5.34 -12.05 -9.08
N ALA A 517 -5.59 -11.72 -7.81
CA ALA A 517 -6.39 -12.58 -6.95
C ALA A 517 -7.86 -12.50 -7.35
N VAL A 518 -8.54 -13.63 -7.33
CA VAL A 518 -9.97 -13.75 -7.64
C VAL A 518 -10.72 -14.46 -6.52
N LYS A 519 -11.99 -14.12 -6.37
CA LYS A 519 -12.93 -14.83 -5.49
C LYS A 519 -14.25 -14.98 -6.23
N ARG A 520 -14.94 -16.10 -6.04
CA ARG A 520 -16.34 -16.22 -6.51
C ARG A 520 -17.23 -15.40 -5.59
N ASP A 521 -18.11 -14.61 -6.21
CA ASP A 521 -19.19 -13.93 -5.52
C ASP A 521 -20.20 -14.94 -4.98
N PRO A 522 -20.58 -14.91 -3.69
CA PRO A 522 -21.46 -15.94 -3.12
C PRO A 522 -22.83 -16.05 -3.80
N GLY A 523 -23.39 -14.92 -4.25
CA GLY A 523 -24.73 -14.88 -4.85
C GLY A 523 -24.73 -15.24 -6.34
N SER A 524 -23.91 -14.55 -7.14
CA SER A 524 -23.86 -14.75 -8.60
C SER A 524 -22.96 -15.90 -9.05
N GLN A 525 -22.13 -16.45 -8.16
CA GLN A 525 -21.05 -17.40 -8.45
C GLN A 525 -20.01 -16.91 -9.47
N GLN A 526 -20.08 -15.65 -9.91
CA GLN A 526 -19.16 -15.06 -10.86
C GLN A 526 -17.81 -14.76 -10.19
N TRP A 527 -16.71 -15.03 -10.89
CA TRP A 527 -15.38 -14.63 -10.45
C TRP A 527 -15.24 -13.09 -10.46
N GLN A 528 -14.74 -12.53 -9.36
CA GLN A 528 -14.45 -11.11 -9.19
C GLN A 528 -12.99 -10.91 -8.78
N LEU A 529 -12.31 -9.93 -9.38
CA LEU A 529 -10.99 -9.49 -8.93
C LEU A 529 -11.06 -8.93 -7.51
N GLN A 530 -10.06 -9.26 -6.68
CA GLN A 530 -9.86 -8.66 -5.36
C GLN A 530 -8.66 -7.72 -5.39
N HIS A 531 -8.76 -6.57 -4.72
CA HIS A 531 -7.65 -5.62 -4.58
C HIS A 531 -6.68 -6.09 -3.48
N PRO A 532 -5.36 -6.00 -3.67
CA PRO A 532 -4.37 -6.61 -2.75
C PRO A 532 -4.31 -5.98 -1.35
N SER A 533 -4.76 -4.73 -1.19
CA SER A 533 -4.59 -3.96 0.05
C SER A 533 -5.80 -3.11 0.46
N ASP A 534 -6.91 -3.17 -0.29
CA ASP A 534 -8.09 -2.33 -0.05
C ASP A 534 -9.35 -3.20 -0.10
N PRO A 535 -9.98 -3.53 1.04
CA PRO A 535 -11.17 -4.37 1.08
C PRO A 535 -12.43 -3.67 0.54
N ASP A 536 -12.42 -2.34 0.45
CA ASP A 536 -13.53 -1.48 0.00
C ASP A 536 -13.40 -1.04 -1.46
N ALA A 537 -12.31 -1.42 -2.14
CA ALA A 537 -12.13 -1.24 -3.57
C ALA A 537 -13.27 -1.90 -4.38
N TYR A 538 -13.51 -1.38 -5.58
CA TYR A 538 -14.36 -2.08 -6.54
C TYR A 538 -13.81 -3.49 -6.80
N THR A 539 -14.68 -4.47 -7.07
CA THR A 539 -14.27 -5.84 -7.37
C THR A 539 -14.73 -6.21 -8.77
N PRO A 540 -13.97 -5.84 -9.82
CA PRO A 540 -14.37 -6.03 -11.22
C PRO A 540 -14.79 -7.48 -11.50
N PRO A 541 -16.02 -7.70 -12.01
CA PRO A 541 -16.45 -9.02 -12.42
C PRO A 541 -15.71 -9.45 -13.69
N LEU A 542 -15.35 -10.73 -13.72
CA LEU A 542 -14.66 -11.39 -14.82
C LEU A 542 -15.64 -12.19 -15.68
N HIS A 543 -15.40 -12.19 -16.99
CA HIS A 543 -16.09 -13.02 -17.96
C HIS A 543 -15.08 -14.00 -18.56
N GLY A 544 -15.36 -15.29 -18.41
CA GLY A 544 -14.58 -16.38 -19.01
C GLY A 544 -15.04 -16.67 -20.44
N ASN A 545 -14.16 -17.24 -21.25
CA ASN A 545 -14.48 -17.77 -22.58
C ASN A 545 -14.78 -19.29 -22.58
N GLY A 546 -14.85 -19.93 -21.41
CA GLY A 546 -15.06 -21.38 -21.24
C GLY A 546 -13.83 -22.25 -21.55
N THR A 547 -12.68 -21.66 -21.91
CA THR A 547 -11.43 -22.36 -22.29
C THR A 547 -10.19 -21.75 -21.58
N GLY A 548 -10.40 -21.20 -20.39
CA GLY A 548 -9.34 -20.65 -19.54
C GLY A 548 -8.94 -19.19 -19.81
N GLY A 549 -9.54 -18.54 -20.80
CA GLY A 549 -9.35 -17.12 -21.11
C GLY A 549 -10.30 -16.22 -20.34
N TRP A 550 -9.79 -15.09 -19.82
CA TRP A 550 -10.52 -14.16 -18.95
C TRP A 550 -10.41 -12.71 -19.42
N ARG A 551 -11.51 -11.95 -19.26
CA ARG A 551 -11.54 -10.48 -19.37
C ARG A 551 -12.37 -9.86 -18.26
N HIS A 552 -12.09 -8.62 -17.86
CA HIS A 552 -13.01 -7.88 -16.98
C HIS A 552 -14.15 -7.21 -17.77
N ALA A 553 -15.26 -6.92 -17.11
CA ALA A 553 -16.47 -6.39 -17.74
C ALA A 553 -16.28 -5.10 -18.56
N HIS A 554 -15.25 -4.31 -18.24
CA HIS A 554 -14.98 -3.01 -18.86
C HIS A 554 -13.94 -3.07 -20.00
N GLU A 555 -13.39 -4.26 -20.33
CA GLU A 555 -12.52 -4.40 -21.52
C GLU A 555 -13.35 -4.52 -22.80
N THR A 556 -12.89 -3.82 -23.84
CA THR A 556 -13.40 -3.93 -25.22
C THR A 556 -12.41 -4.72 -26.08
N PRO A 557 -12.63 -6.02 -26.36
CA PRO A 557 -11.66 -6.83 -27.10
C PRO A 557 -11.36 -6.34 -28.52
N ARG A 558 -12.29 -5.60 -29.15
CA ARG A 558 -12.09 -4.96 -30.47
C ARG A 558 -11.04 -3.85 -30.48
N ALA A 559 -10.60 -3.38 -29.30
CA ALA A 559 -9.58 -2.34 -29.14
C ALA A 559 -8.23 -2.90 -28.65
N TRP A 560 -8.11 -4.22 -28.51
CA TRP A 560 -6.85 -4.88 -28.15
C TRP A 560 -5.97 -5.09 -29.39
N ASP A 561 -4.66 -5.10 -29.19
CA ASP A 561 -3.72 -5.62 -30.18
C ASP A 561 -3.81 -7.15 -30.31
N ASP A 562 -3.28 -7.68 -31.42
CA ASP A 562 -3.32 -9.10 -31.75
C ASP A 562 -2.60 -10.00 -30.72
N LEU A 563 -1.52 -9.50 -30.08
CA LEU A 563 -0.81 -10.27 -29.06
C LEU A 563 -1.68 -10.43 -27.81
N LYS A 564 -2.34 -9.36 -27.36
CA LYS A 564 -3.27 -9.40 -26.24
C LYS A 564 -4.49 -10.25 -26.57
N LEU A 565 -5.05 -10.16 -27.78
CA LEU A 565 -6.13 -11.04 -28.25
C LEU A 565 -5.75 -12.52 -28.11
N ILE A 566 -4.59 -12.91 -28.65
CA ILE A 566 -4.10 -14.30 -28.59
C ILE A 566 -3.85 -14.71 -27.13
N LYS A 567 -3.14 -13.90 -26.33
CA LYS A 567 -2.85 -14.22 -24.92
C LYS A 567 -4.09 -14.37 -24.04
N ARG A 568 -5.16 -13.64 -24.34
CA ARG A 568 -6.42 -13.72 -23.58
C ARG A 568 -7.31 -14.89 -23.99
N LEU A 569 -6.88 -15.76 -24.91
CA LEU A 569 -7.57 -17.03 -25.21
C LEU A 569 -7.47 -18.06 -24.07
N GLY A 570 -6.38 -18.08 -23.31
CA GLY A 570 -6.21 -19.02 -22.20
C GLY A 570 -4.75 -19.23 -21.77
N PRO A 571 -4.50 -20.06 -20.74
CA PRO A 571 -3.17 -20.30 -20.19
C PRO A 571 -2.18 -20.88 -21.21
N ASP A 572 -2.65 -21.68 -22.17
CA ASP A 572 -1.83 -22.27 -23.23
C ASP A 572 -1.20 -21.21 -24.15
N ALA A 573 -1.88 -20.07 -24.32
CA ALA A 573 -1.40 -18.94 -25.11
C ALA A 573 -0.44 -18.02 -24.32
N ALA A 574 -0.26 -18.23 -23.01
CA ALA A 574 0.44 -17.28 -22.14
C ALA A 574 1.94 -17.13 -22.45
N ASN A 575 2.55 -18.10 -23.13
CA ASN A 575 3.97 -18.05 -23.53
C ASN A 575 4.20 -17.47 -24.93
N ILE A 576 3.15 -17.03 -25.62
CA ILE A 576 3.25 -16.45 -26.96
C ILE A 576 3.87 -15.04 -26.87
N THR A 577 4.77 -14.73 -27.79
CA THR A 577 5.50 -13.46 -27.87
C THR A 577 5.12 -12.69 -29.15
N GLN A 578 5.42 -11.39 -29.22
CA GLN A 578 5.09 -10.54 -30.38
C GLN A 578 5.59 -11.15 -31.70
N ALA A 579 6.79 -11.74 -31.70
CA ALA A 579 7.39 -12.37 -32.88
C ALA A 579 6.65 -13.63 -33.39
N GLN A 580 5.73 -14.19 -32.60
CA GLN A 580 4.94 -15.37 -32.96
C GLN A 580 3.52 -15.02 -33.45
N VAL A 581 3.08 -13.76 -33.32
CA VAL A 581 1.72 -13.33 -33.65
C VAL A 581 1.40 -13.48 -35.14
N GLU A 582 2.20 -12.87 -36.01
CA GLU A 582 1.97 -12.90 -37.47
C GLU A 582 1.94 -14.35 -38.03
N PRO A 583 2.89 -15.25 -37.68
CA PRO A 583 2.79 -16.66 -38.06
C PRO A 583 1.51 -17.37 -37.60
N LEU A 584 0.98 -17.05 -36.40
CA LEU A 584 -0.25 -17.64 -35.89
C LEU A 584 -1.49 -17.13 -36.62
N LEU A 585 -1.54 -15.83 -36.94
CA LEU A 585 -2.64 -15.23 -37.70
C LEU A 585 -2.72 -15.79 -39.13
N LEU A 586 -1.57 -16.06 -39.77
CA LEU A 586 -1.52 -16.67 -41.11
C LEU A 586 -2.02 -18.12 -41.15
N VAL A 587 -1.92 -18.86 -40.05
CA VAL A 587 -2.55 -20.20 -39.91
C VAL A 587 -4.06 -20.08 -39.63
N GLY A 588 -4.54 -18.89 -39.23
CA GLY A 588 -5.90 -18.62 -38.76
C GLY A 588 -6.98 -18.38 -39.82
N GLY A 589 -6.66 -18.25 -41.12
CA GLY A 589 -7.71 -18.22 -42.16
C GLY A 589 -7.27 -17.86 -43.58
N PRO A 590 -8.19 -17.94 -44.58
CA PRO A 590 -9.60 -18.28 -44.44
C PRO A 590 -10.06 -19.53 -45.23
N THR A 591 -10.84 -20.42 -44.62
CA THR A 591 -11.77 -21.30 -45.36
C THR A 591 -13.11 -20.58 -45.55
N ALA A 592 -13.28 -19.89 -46.68
CA ALA A 592 -14.53 -19.25 -47.03
C ALA A 592 -15.53 -20.26 -47.63
N ALA A 593 -16.58 -20.60 -46.87
CA ALA A 593 -17.78 -21.25 -47.39
C ALA A 593 -18.93 -20.22 -47.44
N PRO A 594 -19.49 -19.89 -48.62
CA PRO A 594 -20.48 -18.82 -48.73
C PRO A 594 -21.90 -19.32 -48.41
N CYS A 595 -22.36 -19.09 -47.18
CA CYS A 595 -23.79 -19.10 -46.88
C CYS A 595 -24.42 -17.78 -47.34
N ALA A 596 -25.17 -17.83 -48.45
CA ALA A 596 -25.83 -16.67 -49.02
C ALA A 596 -27.05 -16.22 -48.21
N GLY A 597 -27.13 -14.91 -47.88
CA GLY A 597 -28.26 -14.32 -47.16
C GLY A 597 -28.23 -12.79 -47.18
N ARG A 598 -29.21 -12.18 -47.84
CA ARG A 598 -29.50 -10.73 -48.02
C ARG A 598 -29.24 -9.88 -46.74
N THR A 599 -28.87 -8.59 -46.78
CA THR A 599 -29.48 -7.52 -47.60
C THR A 599 -28.63 -6.22 -47.75
N ARG A 600 -28.55 -5.71 -49.00
CA ARG A 600 -28.46 -4.30 -49.51
C ARG A 600 -27.87 -3.11 -48.70
N ASN A 601 -27.01 -2.39 -49.44
CA ASN A 601 -26.95 -0.92 -49.66
C ASN A 601 -26.47 0.05 -48.54
N ARG A 602 -25.34 0.73 -48.80
CA ARG A 602 -25.35 2.07 -49.44
C ARG A 602 -24.01 2.42 -50.09
N CYS A 603 -24.07 3.31 -51.09
CA CYS A 603 -22.96 3.64 -51.99
C CYS A 603 -21.99 4.67 -51.41
N ALA A 604 -20.73 4.60 -51.86
CA ALA A 604 -19.75 5.67 -51.71
C ALA A 604 -20.00 6.81 -52.71
N HIS A 605 -19.68 8.05 -52.30
CA HIS A 605 -19.31 9.16 -53.18
C HIS A 605 -18.56 10.22 -52.35
N HIS A 606 -17.24 10.38 -52.57
CA HIS A 606 -16.66 11.66 -52.99
C HIS A 606 -15.23 11.48 -53.53
N ARG A 607 -14.77 12.46 -54.31
CA ARG A 607 -13.74 12.28 -55.35
C ARG A 607 -12.32 12.63 -54.91
N SER A 608 -11.38 11.97 -55.58
CA SER A 608 -9.96 12.32 -55.71
C SER A 608 -9.70 13.78 -56.09
N CYS A 609 -8.62 14.37 -55.56
CA CYS A 609 -7.57 14.99 -56.41
C CYS A 609 -6.31 15.35 -55.61
N ALA A 610 -5.17 14.72 -55.93
CA ALA A 610 -3.83 15.23 -55.62
C ALA A 610 -2.82 14.72 -56.67
N LYS A 611 -2.16 15.64 -57.38
CA LYS A 611 -1.05 15.37 -58.32
C LYS A 611 0.05 16.40 -58.07
N HIS A 612 1.26 15.90 -57.82
CA HIS A 612 2.61 16.42 -58.17
C HIS A 612 3.61 15.81 -57.17
N SER A 613 4.63 15.00 -57.47
CA SER A 613 5.54 14.76 -58.62
C SER A 613 6.96 15.31 -58.41
N SER A 614 7.85 14.48 -57.85
CA SER A 614 9.32 14.42 -58.10
C SER A 614 9.94 13.44 -57.09
N SER A 615 10.43 12.24 -57.44
CA SER A 615 11.78 11.91 -57.98
C SER A 615 12.91 12.53 -57.13
N SER A 616 13.84 11.79 -56.50
CA SER A 616 14.80 10.83 -57.09
C SER A 616 15.57 10.04 -55.98
N THR A 617 15.53 8.69 -55.87
CA THR A 617 16.43 7.62 -56.42
C THR A 617 17.81 7.34 -55.76
N TRP A 618 18.25 6.07 -55.83
CA TRP A 618 19.56 5.43 -55.49
C TRP A 618 19.75 4.87 -54.05
N LYS A 619 20.35 3.67 -53.81
CA LYS A 619 20.62 2.48 -54.66
C LYS A 619 20.85 1.20 -53.81
N ARG A 620 20.79 0.01 -54.43
CA ARG A 620 21.02 -1.35 -53.86
C ARG A 620 22.50 -1.78 -53.73
N ARG A 621 22.77 -2.73 -52.81
CA ARG A 621 23.50 -4.05 -52.91
C ARG A 621 23.30 -4.79 -51.56
N SER A 622 22.81 -6.04 -51.40
CA SER A 622 23.21 -7.38 -51.89
C SER A 622 24.60 -7.83 -51.36
N THR A 623 24.85 -9.05 -50.82
CA THR A 623 24.17 -10.37 -50.97
C THR A 623 24.73 -11.44 -49.97
N VAL A 624 24.09 -12.64 -49.86
CA VAL A 624 24.70 -13.99 -49.53
C VAL A 624 25.12 -14.27 -48.05
N SER A 625 24.92 -15.44 -47.39
CA SER A 625 24.15 -16.69 -47.67
C SER A 625 24.06 -17.70 -46.50
N THR A 626 22.84 -18.27 -46.27
CA THR A 626 22.47 -19.68 -45.88
C THR A 626 23.05 -20.43 -44.63
N PRO A 627 22.44 -21.55 -44.14
CA PRO A 627 22.29 -21.81 -42.70
C PRO A 627 22.73 -23.21 -42.19
N ILE A 628 22.55 -23.48 -40.88
CA ILE A 628 22.59 -24.84 -40.29
C ILE A 628 21.40 -25.04 -39.35
N ALA A 629 20.73 -26.20 -39.46
CA ALA A 629 19.75 -26.72 -38.50
C ALA A 629 19.96 -28.23 -38.31
N PRO A 630 19.61 -28.82 -37.15
CA PRO A 630 19.30 -30.24 -37.10
C PRO A 630 18.02 -30.61 -36.33
N LYS A 631 17.11 -31.27 -37.07
CA LYS A 631 16.32 -32.47 -36.68
C LYS A 631 15.62 -32.50 -35.30
N VAL A 632 14.31 -32.23 -35.32
CA VAL A 632 13.36 -32.78 -34.33
C VAL A 632 13.06 -34.24 -34.67
N ARG A 633 13.14 -35.14 -33.68
CA ARG A 633 12.93 -36.59 -33.84
C ARG A 633 11.47 -36.96 -33.51
N ARG A 634 10.78 -37.62 -34.44
CA ARG A 634 9.40 -38.12 -34.22
C ARG A 634 9.38 -39.24 -33.17
N LEU A 635 8.37 -39.23 -32.30
CA LEU A 635 7.98 -40.38 -31.46
C LEU A 635 6.64 -40.95 -31.96
N ARG A 636 6.49 -42.29 -31.89
CA ARG A 636 5.24 -43.02 -32.18
C ARG A 636 4.54 -43.41 -30.87
N PRO A 637 3.20 -43.58 -30.85
CA PRO A 637 2.45 -43.99 -29.65
C PRO A 637 2.24 -45.52 -29.56
N ALA A 638 2.24 -46.05 -28.33
CA ALA A 638 1.82 -47.39 -27.88
C ALA A 638 2.02 -47.45 -26.35
N HIS A 639 1.25 -48.15 -25.51
CA HIS A 639 -0.01 -48.90 -25.68
C HIS A 639 -0.74 -48.92 -24.31
N LEU A 640 -2.07 -49.09 -24.30
CA LEU A 640 -2.83 -49.39 -23.08
C LEU A 640 -2.49 -50.80 -22.53
N ILE A 641 -2.45 -50.96 -21.21
CA ILE A 641 -2.78 -52.23 -20.53
C ILE A 641 -3.72 -51.93 -19.36
N SER A 642 -4.85 -52.65 -19.34
CA SER A 642 -5.84 -52.66 -18.27
C SER A 642 -5.62 -53.84 -17.32
N SER A 643 -5.93 -53.69 -16.04
CA SER A 643 -6.20 -54.83 -15.16
C SER A 643 -7.23 -54.48 -14.09
N SER A 644 -8.32 -55.23 -14.07
CA SER A 644 -9.43 -55.13 -13.11
C SER A 644 -9.55 -56.42 -12.31
N MET A 645 -9.88 -56.35 -11.02
CA MET A 645 -10.86 -57.21 -10.31
C MET A 645 -10.96 -56.77 -8.83
N ARG A 646 -12.17 -56.44 -8.34
CA ARG A 646 -13.04 -57.28 -7.45
C ARG A 646 -12.44 -57.57 -6.06
N SER A 647 -13.15 -57.59 -4.93
CA SER A 647 -14.44 -57.06 -4.42
C SER A 647 -14.80 -57.93 -3.20
N ALA A 648 -14.99 -57.35 -2.02
CA ALA A 648 -15.66 -57.97 -0.86
C ALA A 648 -16.09 -56.84 0.09
N HIS A 649 -17.38 -56.50 0.13
CA HIS A 649 -18.37 -56.99 1.11
C HIS A 649 -18.34 -56.26 2.46
N SER A 650 -19.30 -55.34 2.62
CA SER A 650 -19.85 -54.91 3.91
C SER A 650 -20.93 -55.91 4.36
N PRO A 651 -21.36 -55.87 5.63
CA PRO A 651 -22.78 -55.50 5.84
C PRO A 651 -23.09 -54.71 7.14
N ASN A 652 -24.22 -54.00 7.06
CA ASN A 652 -25.19 -53.62 8.12
C ASN A 652 -24.80 -52.64 9.26
N GLY A 653 -25.61 -51.57 9.38
CA GLY A 653 -25.87 -50.83 10.63
C GLY A 653 -27.01 -51.50 11.45
N PRO A 654 -27.90 -50.77 12.18
CA PRO A 654 -28.43 -49.43 11.81
C PRO A 654 -28.71 -48.43 12.98
N ALA A 655 -29.30 -47.28 12.58
CA ALA A 655 -30.38 -46.52 13.24
C ALA A 655 -30.09 -45.41 14.29
N ASP A 656 -30.90 -44.34 14.12
CA ASP A 656 -31.38 -43.28 15.03
C ASP A 656 -30.39 -42.29 15.69
N GLY A 657 -30.66 -40.98 15.78
CA GLY A 657 -31.78 -40.19 15.21
C GLY A 657 -31.78 -38.71 15.69
N TRP A 658 -32.51 -37.85 14.95
CA TRP A 658 -32.75 -36.40 15.15
C TRP A 658 -31.62 -35.41 14.83
#